data_AF-F0Z6B6-F1
#
_entry.id   AF-F0Z6B6-F1
#
_cell.length_a   1.000
_cell.length_b   1.000
_cell.length_c   1.000
_cell.angle_alpha   90.00
_cell.angle_beta   90.00
_cell.angle_gamma   90.00
#
_symmetry.space_group_name_H-M   'P 1'
#
loop_
_entity.id
_entity.type
_entity.pdbx_description
1 polymer ?
#
loop_
_entity_poly.entity_id
_entity_poly.type
_entity_poly.pdbx_seq_one_letter_code
_entity_poly.pdbx_strand_id
1 'polypeptide(L)'
;MLKVLEIYKKSKFLRFGFLFVSCFLVIRSIQSLINKNKNKKKDNDKLNNDEPIDDIINKESIESSSSSSLNNSIDSSLDNSIDENNNKEKKNIDWFKLPSDIKVHVLSNQEECDLVLNEYYQSLLKKIENSKVKVDGADVLANTTESSLSSNDALLFPNCTKENNEGLDFIIGFDAEWSNQNQYQECEGYPHKVALIQLSSKTDVYLIQISQMPTIPQSLEQILVDPRLIKVGVAISQDAATIFSSFSIVTKGCVDLVPIGRLTNYQGNGLASLALNVLNANIDKNNLIRCSHWENKNLTSEQVMYAAIDAWIGREIFETMYYTYKSSKIDPNEPDLVFTLCRPFINTQFKVKVKSKSTNGASTSENGPRVKDSSIFRRMVPDNRVLYDNCLMYSPEDVLLCSISKKKVQWYVSRGLADIVSGDSEQIKIKLRFKPNGEGHSGDFYYLAHKENHCVVCGSTYKILRHSVVPHCYRQYLPEEIKSHSSHDVLLLCCDCHATMEKRSHIMRMMIAKQYGVPLENDHKVYITNSPLVKASKAALVLKKQIEGKNGKGQIPDSKLQEMKKEILDYLNKEEYTTEDLDSLVSTNPKQRNDQYVPHEKKVMEKVLELGEKGIFDFVRTWRKNFIETAQPKHLNPHWSIDKEILNDYKPKDQKVKQIKL
;
A
#
# COMPACT_ATOMS: atom_id res chain seq x y z
N MET A 1 8.46 -24.55 41.12
CA MET A 1 8.62 -23.45 40.13
C MET A 1 8.45 -22.06 40.73
N LEU A 2 7.36 -21.73 41.43
CA LEU A 2 7.08 -20.34 41.89
C LEU A 2 8.22 -19.69 42.71
N LYS A 3 8.81 -20.40 43.68
CA LYS A 3 10.00 -19.90 44.44
C LYS A 3 11.22 -19.61 43.55
N VAL A 4 11.37 -20.30 42.40
CA VAL A 4 12.46 -20.06 41.43
C VAL A 4 12.18 -18.78 40.62
N LEU A 5 10.92 -18.55 40.23
CA LEU A 5 10.49 -17.30 39.59
C LEU A 5 10.64 -16.08 40.51
N GLU A 6 10.44 -16.26 41.81
CA GLU A 6 10.60 -15.18 42.80
C GLU A 6 12.06 -14.75 42.98
N ILE A 7 12.98 -15.72 43.03
CA ILE A 7 14.44 -15.46 43.01
C ILE A 7 14.86 -14.82 41.67
N TYR A 8 14.29 -15.27 40.55
CA TYR A 8 14.57 -14.74 39.22
C TYR A 8 14.11 -13.28 39.01
N LYS A 9 13.05 -12.84 39.72
CA LYS A 9 12.61 -11.42 39.69
C LYS A 9 13.61 -10.48 40.36
N LYS A 10 14.39 -10.92 41.36
CA LYS A 10 15.24 -10.05 42.20
C LYS A 10 16.69 -9.84 41.72
N SER A 11 17.22 -10.61 40.76
CA SER A 11 18.60 -10.44 40.27
C SER A 11 18.69 -10.03 38.80
N LYS A 12 19.32 -8.87 38.52
CA LYS A 12 19.62 -8.42 37.15
C LYS A 12 20.70 -9.26 36.46
N PHE A 13 21.62 -9.88 37.22
CA PHE A 13 22.81 -10.55 36.66
C PHE A 13 22.51 -11.97 36.12
N LEU A 14 21.51 -12.66 36.67
CA LEU A 14 21.15 -14.04 36.30
C LEU A 14 20.36 -14.17 34.98
N ARG A 15 19.85 -13.06 34.42
CA ARG A 15 19.00 -13.10 33.21
C ARG A 15 19.74 -13.49 31.93
N PHE A 16 21.05 -13.22 31.83
CA PHE A 16 21.84 -13.53 30.63
C PHE A 16 22.28 -15.01 30.56
N GLY A 17 22.66 -15.60 31.69
CA GLY A 17 23.13 -16.99 31.73
C GLY A 17 22.04 -18.02 31.42
N PHE A 18 20.81 -17.80 31.93
CA PHE A 18 19.75 -18.79 31.81
C PHE A 18 19.19 -18.90 30.38
N LEU A 19 19.09 -17.77 29.66
CA LEU A 19 18.66 -17.76 28.25
C LEU A 19 19.58 -18.63 27.39
N PHE A 20 20.90 -18.49 27.56
CA PHE A 20 21.89 -19.26 26.81
C PHE A 20 21.75 -20.77 27.05
N VAL A 21 21.61 -21.20 28.30
CA VAL A 21 21.44 -22.63 28.64
C VAL A 21 20.11 -23.17 28.08
N SER A 22 19.02 -22.43 28.18
CA SER A 22 17.72 -22.84 27.63
C SER A 22 17.74 -22.96 26.10
N CYS A 23 18.34 -22.01 25.39
CA CYS A 23 18.51 -22.08 23.94
C CYS A 23 19.40 -23.27 23.53
N PHE A 24 20.49 -23.53 24.26
CA PHE A 24 21.39 -24.64 23.95
C PHE A 24 20.71 -26.01 24.10
N LEU A 25 19.87 -26.18 25.13
CA LEU A 25 19.09 -27.40 25.34
C LEU A 25 18.02 -27.58 24.25
N VAL A 26 17.30 -26.52 23.87
CA VAL A 26 16.32 -26.57 22.76
C VAL A 26 16.99 -26.91 21.44
N ILE A 27 18.15 -26.32 21.12
CA ILE A 27 18.91 -26.61 19.90
C ILE A 27 19.39 -28.08 19.88
N ARG A 28 19.89 -28.63 21.00
CA ARG A 28 20.26 -30.06 21.07
C ARG A 28 19.07 -31.00 20.90
N SER A 29 17.90 -30.68 21.47
CA SER A 29 16.68 -31.47 21.25
C SER A 29 16.22 -31.44 19.79
N ILE A 30 16.28 -30.28 19.13
CA ILE A 30 15.97 -30.15 17.69
C ILE A 30 16.96 -30.95 16.83
N GLN A 31 18.26 -30.88 17.12
CA GLN A 31 19.28 -31.67 16.42
C GLN A 31 19.12 -33.19 16.65
N SER A 32 18.72 -33.61 17.85
CA SER A 32 18.39 -35.02 18.14
C SER A 32 17.19 -35.51 17.32
N LEU A 33 16.13 -34.69 17.21
CA LEU A 33 14.96 -34.98 16.36
C LEU A 33 15.31 -35.04 14.88
N ILE A 34 16.12 -34.11 14.37
CA ILE A 34 16.59 -34.11 12.98
C ILE A 34 17.42 -35.37 12.68
N ASN A 35 18.30 -35.78 13.60
CA ASN A 35 19.11 -36.99 13.43
C ASN A 35 18.27 -38.28 13.49
N LYS A 36 17.26 -38.35 14.38
CA LYS A 36 16.29 -39.47 14.39
C LYS A 36 15.51 -39.56 13.07
N ASN A 37 15.08 -38.44 12.51
CA ASN A 37 14.39 -38.43 11.21
C ASN A 37 15.31 -38.78 10.03
N LYS A 38 16.59 -38.40 10.07
CA LYS A 38 17.58 -38.81 9.06
C LYS A 38 17.86 -40.32 9.10
N ASN A 39 17.94 -40.92 10.28
CA ASN A 39 18.13 -42.37 10.40
C ASN A 39 16.89 -43.13 9.90
N LYS A 40 15.67 -42.74 10.33
CA LYS A 40 14.43 -43.33 9.78
C LYS A 40 14.34 -43.28 8.25
N LYS A 41 14.86 -42.23 7.62
CA LYS A 41 14.89 -42.14 6.16
C LYS A 41 15.91 -43.11 5.54
N LYS A 42 17.11 -43.23 6.13
CA LYS A 42 18.13 -44.21 5.73
C LYS A 42 17.70 -45.67 5.92
N ASP A 43 16.88 -45.96 6.94
CA ASP A 43 16.41 -47.31 7.21
C ASP A 43 15.31 -47.71 6.20
N ASN A 44 14.44 -46.78 5.80
CA ASN A 44 13.46 -47.00 4.72
C ASN A 44 14.12 -47.14 3.34
N ASP A 45 15.15 -46.33 3.04
CA ASP A 45 15.88 -46.40 1.77
C ASP A 45 16.75 -47.67 1.65
N LYS A 46 16.91 -48.44 2.74
CA LYS A 46 17.66 -49.70 2.80
C LYS A 46 16.81 -50.98 2.69
N LEU A 47 15.48 -50.89 2.69
CA LEU A 47 14.60 -52.06 2.60
C LEU A 47 14.11 -52.38 1.16
N ASN A 48 14.50 -51.58 0.16
CA ASN A 48 13.91 -51.61 -1.19
C ASN A 48 14.88 -52.00 -2.32
N ASN A 49 16.10 -52.44 -2.01
CA ASN A 49 16.99 -53.07 -2.99
C ASN A 49 17.82 -54.15 -2.26
N ASP A 50 17.66 -55.41 -2.66
CA ASP A 50 18.73 -56.41 -2.84
C ASP A 50 18.11 -57.75 -3.34
N GLU A 51 18.20 -57.96 -4.67
CA GLU A 51 18.27 -59.26 -5.39
C GLU A 51 17.03 -60.24 -5.39
N PRO A 52 17.01 -61.26 -6.27
CA PRO A 52 17.01 -61.13 -7.74
C PRO A 52 15.88 -61.96 -8.42
N ILE A 53 15.81 -61.90 -9.76
CA ILE A 53 14.92 -62.71 -10.61
C ILE A 53 15.62 -64.02 -10.99
N ASP A 54 14.91 -65.15 -10.94
CA ASP A 54 15.21 -66.36 -11.73
C ASP A 54 13.89 -67.11 -12.08
N ASP A 55 13.94 -67.87 -13.18
CA ASP A 55 12.78 -68.52 -13.84
C ASP A 55 12.15 -69.69 -13.06
N ILE A 56 10.90 -70.06 -13.39
CA ILE A 56 10.45 -71.41 -13.86
C ILE A 56 8.91 -71.60 -13.83
N ILE A 57 8.34 -71.77 -15.03
CA ILE A 57 7.32 -72.76 -15.47
C ILE A 57 6.26 -73.28 -14.46
N ASN A 58 4.98 -72.98 -14.71
CA ASN A 58 3.89 -73.95 -14.98
C ASN A 58 2.61 -73.18 -15.38
N LYS A 59 2.02 -73.27 -16.58
CA LYS A 59 1.39 -74.39 -17.34
C LYS A 59 -0.01 -74.80 -16.84
N GLU A 60 -0.96 -74.80 -17.80
CA GLU A 60 -2.29 -75.43 -17.80
C GLU A 60 -3.36 -74.84 -16.84
N SER A 61 -4.47 -74.32 -17.35
CA SER A 61 -5.52 -75.24 -17.83
C SER A 61 -6.57 -74.64 -18.79
N ILE A 62 -6.78 -75.39 -19.88
CA ILE A 62 -8.07 -75.74 -20.52
C ILE A 62 -8.75 -74.70 -21.44
N GLU A 63 -9.22 -75.25 -22.55
CA GLU A 63 -9.57 -74.59 -23.81
C GLU A 63 -11.10 -74.38 -23.98
N SER A 64 -11.44 -73.93 -25.18
CA SER A 64 -12.67 -74.21 -25.94
C SER A 64 -13.85 -73.25 -25.74
N SER A 65 -14.59 -72.86 -26.78
CA SER A 65 -14.33 -72.91 -28.23
C SER A 65 -15.46 -72.18 -28.97
N SER A 66 -15.16 -71.62 -30.16
CA SER A 66 -16.10 -71.43 -31.31
C SER A 66 -17.39 -70.59 -31.11
N SER A 67 -17.91 -69.83 -32.07
CA SER A 67 -17.44 -69.45 -33.42
C SER A 67 -18.45 -68.48 -34.04
N SER A 68 -18.01 -67.64 -34.99
CA SER A 68 -18.79 -67.10 -36.15
C SER A 68 -20.06 -66.25 -35.86
N SER A 69 -20.42 -65.23 -36.65
CA SER A 69 -19.92 -64.77 -37.97
C SER A 69 -20.45 -63.37 -38.34
N LEU A 70 -19.61 -62.63 -39.08
CA LEU A 70 -19.93 -61.76 -40.23
C LEU A 70 -21.08 -60.73 -40.10
N ASN A 71 -20.73 -59.44 -40.18
CA ASN A 71 -20.66 -58.81 -41.50
C ASN A 71 -19.84 -57.50 -41.50
N ASN A 72 -19.14 -57.25 -42.62
CA ASN A 72 -18.31 -56.08 -42.84
C ASN A 72 -19.10 -54.95 -43.50
N SER A 73 -18.82 -53.70 -43.12
CA SER A 73 -18.79 -52.58 -44.07
C SER A 73 -17.65 -51.64 -43.68
N ILE A 74 -16.54 -51.71 -44.42
CA ILE A 74 -15.36 -50.86 -44.27
C ILE A 74 -15.46 -49.73 -45.30
N ASP A 75 -15.50 -48.49 -44.83
CA ASP A 75 -14.68 -47.37 -45.32
C ASP A 75 -14.81 -46.26 -44.25
N SER A 76 -13.84 -46.10 -43.36
CA SER A 76 -12.58 -45.36 -43.52
C SER A 76 -12.75 -43.84 -43.26
N SER A 77 -11.85 -43.18 -42.54
CA SER A 77 -10.81 -43.67 -41.64
C SER A 77 -10.31 -42.51 -40.76
N LEU A 78 -10.18 -42.78 -39.45
CA LEU A 78 -9.01 -42.52 -38.59
C LEU A 78 -8.40 -41.09 -38.59
N ASP A 79 -7.90 -40.53 -37.48
CA ASP A 79 -7.72 -41.02 -36.11
C ASP A 79 -7.45 -39.76 -35.22
N ASN A 80 -7.45 -39.76 -33.88
CA ASN A 80 -7.09 -40.82 -32.93
C ASN A 80 -7.93 -40.71 -31.65
N SER A 81 -8.43 -41.85 -31.15
CA SER A 81 -8.54 -42.12 -29.71
C SER A 81 -7.10 -42.26 -29.13
N ILE A 82 -6.81 -42.17 -27.84
CA ILE A 82 -7.23 -42.96 -26.68
C ILE A 82 -6.66 -42.21 -25.46
N ASP A 83 -7.40 -42.12 -24.34
CA ASP A 83 -6.81 -42.26 -23.00
C ASP A 83 -7.89 -42.44 -21.89
N GLU A 84 -8.79 -43.41 -22.10
CA GLU A 84 -9.58 -43.99 -21.01
C GLU A 84 -8.70 -44.90 -20.14
N ASN A 85 -7.74 -44.34 -19.40
CA ASN A 85 -7.07 -45.03 -18.29
C ASN A 85 -6.32 -44.07 -17.34
N ASN A 86 -7.07 -43.18 -16.67
CA ASN A 86 -6.56 -42.44 -15.50
C ASN A 86 -7.65 -42.24 -14.42
N ASN A 87 -8.29 -43.34 -14.01
CA ASN A 87 -9.04 -43.39 -12.75
C ASN A 87 -8.06 -43.45 -11.55
N LYS A 88 -7.22 -42.41 -11.41
CA LYS A 88 -6.64 -42.04 -10.11
C LYS A 88 -7.78 -41.51 -9.27
N GLU A 89 -7.87 -42.00 -8.04
CA GLU A 89 -8.87 -41.61 -7.05
C GLU A 89 -9.11 -40.09 -7.06
N LYS A 90 -10.23 -39.66 -7.67
CA LYS A 90 -10.77 -38.32 -7.43
C LYS A 90 -11.19 -38.29 -5.97
N LYS A 91 -10.30 -37.86 -5.08
CA LYS A 91 -10.69 -37.41 -3.75
C LYS A 91 -11.84 -36.43 -3.94
N ASN A 92 -12.99 -36.78 -3.41
CA ASN A 92 -14.19 -35.96 -3.53
C ASN A 92 -13.91 -34.67 -2.73
N ILE A 93 -13.56 -33.59 -3.43
CA ILE A 93 -13.22 -32.32 -2.79
C ILE A 93 -14.53 -31.76 -2.27
N ASP A 94 -14.65 -31.66 -0.95
CA ASP A 94 -15.76 -30.98 -0.32
C ASP A 94 -15.58 -29.47 -0.53
N TRP A 95 -16.32 -28.95 -1.52
CA TRP A 95 -16.32 -27.55 -1.89
C TRP A 95 -17.21 -26.78 -0.92
N PHE A 96 -16.68 -25.66 -0.43
CA PHE A 96 -17.38 -24.74 0.44
C PHE A 96 -18.69 -24.26 -0.19
N LYS A 97 -19.74 -24.26 0.62
CA LYS A 97 -21.06 -23.73 0.26
C LYS A 97 -21.39 -22.60 1.22
N LEU A 98 -22.00 -21.54 0.70
CA LEU A 98 -22.49 -20.43 1.52
C LEU A 98 -23.50 -20.97 2.55
N PRO A 99 -23.44 -20.55 3.83
CA PRO A 99 -24.41 -20.97 4.84
C PRO A 99 -25.84 -20.57 4.44
N SER A 100 -26.81 -21.43 4.75
CA SER A 100 -28.21 -21.30 4.27
C SER A 100 -28.98 -20.11 4.86
N ASP A 101 -28.46 -19.51 5.93
CA ASP A 101 -28.98 -18.30 6.58
C ASP A 101 -28.45 -17.00 5.95
N ILE A 102 -27.43 -17.08 5.08
CA ILE A 102 -26.93 -15.92 4.34
C ILE A 102 -27.87 -15.59 3.19
N LYS A 103 -28.37 -14.35 3.18
CA LYS A 103 -29.22 -13.83 2.11
C LYS A 103 -28.36 -13.32 0.97
N VAL A 104 -28.70 -13.68 -0.26
CA VAL A 104 -28.04 -13.17 -1.47
C VAL A 104 -29.02 -12.31 -2.25
N HIS A 105 -28.73 -11.02 -2.33
CA HIS A 105 -29.51 -10.01 -3.06
C HIS A 105 -28.87 -9.78 -4.43
N VAL A 106 -29.58 -10.08 -5.51
CA VAL A 106 -29.11 -9.87 -6.88
C VAL A 106 -29.78 -8.61 -7.44
N LEU A 107 -29.04 -7.50 -7.46
CA LEU A 107 -29.59 -6.17 -7.71
C LEU A 107 -29.20 -5.72 -9.13
N SER A 108 -30.17 -5.70 -10.05
CA SER A 108 -29.97 -5.25 -11.45
C SER A 108 -30.77 -4.00 -11.82
N ASN A 109 -31.70 -3.56 -10.97
CA ASN A 109 -32.40 -2.28 -11.11
C ASN A 109 -31.79 -1.22 -10.18
N GLN A 110 -31.60 0.01 -10.67
CA GLN A 110 -30.96 1.09 -9.91
C GLN A 110 -31.82 1.56 -8.71
N GLU A 111 -33.14 1.67 -8.86
CA GLU A 111 -34.05 2.11 -7.78
C GLU A 111 -34.13 1.06 -6.67
N GLU A 112 -34.26 -0.22 -7.04
CA GLU A 112 -34.21 -1.34 -6.10
C GLU A 112 -32.89 -1.40 -5.34
N CYS A 113 -31.77 -1.21 -6.07
CA CYS A 113 -30.45 -1.15 -5.46
C CYS A 113 -30.33 0.01 -4.46
N ASP A 114 -30.80 1.21 -4.85
CA ASP A 114 -30.78 2.37 -3.98
C ASP A 114 -31.68 2.23 -2.75
N LEU A 115 -32.81 1.53 -2.84
CA LEU A 115 -33.64 1.19 -1.67
C LEU A 115 -32.92 0.21 -0.73
N VAL A 116 -32.46 -0.94 -1.23
CA VAL A 116 -31.88 -2.02 -0.43
C VAL A 116 -30.56 -1.60 0.22
N LEU A 117 -29.66 -0.96 -0.55
CA LEU A 117 -28.37 -0.52 -0.01
C LEU A 117 -28.50 0.70 0.91
N ASN A 118 -29.46 1.61 0.67
CA ASN A 118 -29.71 2.69 1.62
C ASN A 118 -30.28 2.14 2.94
N GLU A 119 -31.23 1.20 2.92
CA GLU A 119 -31.71 0.57 4.17
C GLU A 119 -30.54 -0.05 4.97
N TYR A 120 -29.68 -0.82 4.30
CA TYR A 120 -28.47 -1.36 4.90
C TYR A 120 -27.55 -0.26 5.47
N TYR A 121 -27.24 0.77 4.69
CA TYR A 121 -26.35 1.85 5.10
C TYR A 121 -26.91 2.67 6.27
N GLN A 122 -28.19 3.05 6.24
CA GLN A 122 -28.86 3.74 7.36
C GLN A 122 -28.86 2.87 8.64
N SER A 123 -29.00 1.54 8.51
CA SER A 123 -28.90 0.63 9.66
C SER A 123 -27.52 0.71 10.35
N LEU A 124 -26.44 0.91 9.58
CA LEU A 124 -25.10 1.12 10.11
C LEU A 124 -24.95 2.52 10.71
N LEU A 125 -25.46 3.58 10.06
CA LEU A 125 -25.40 4.95 10.60
C LEU A 125 -26.08 5.05 11.98
N LYS A 126 -27.23 4.39 12.14
CA LYS A 126 -27.94 4.30 13.43
C LYS A 126 -27.10 3.65 14.54
N LYS A 127 -26.26 2.66 14.21
CA LYS A 127 -25.30 2.05 15.16
C LYS A 127 -24.18 3.01 15.57
N ILE A 128 -23.81 3.96 14.69
CA ILE A 128 -22.85 5.03 15.02
C ILE A 128 -23.50 6.05 15.96
N GLU A 129 -24.70 6.53 15.65
CA GLU A 129 -25.41 7.50 16.49
C GLU A 129 -25.65 6.98 17.91
N ASN A 130 -26.14 5.74 18.05
CA ASN A 130 -26.37 5.10 19.35
C ASN A 130 -25.08 4.89 20.17
N SER A 131 -23.89 4.86 19.53
CA SER A 131 -22.60 4.75 20.21
C SER A 131 -22.11 6.06 20.85
N LYS A 132 -22.81 7.18 20.61
CA LYS A 132 -22.61 8.45 21.34
C LYS A 132 -23.39 8.42 22.65
N VAL A 133 -22.93 7.63 23.62
CA VAL A 133 -23.53 7.59 24.97
C VAL A 133 -23.39 8.98 25.63
N LYS A 134 -24.46 9.42 26.30
CA LYS A 134 -24.46 10.66 27.09
C LYS A 134 -23.37 10.64 28.15
N VAL A 135 -22.65 11.75 28.28
CA VAL A 135 -21.80 11.99 29.46
C VAL A 135 -22.72 12.37 30.62
N ASP A 136 -23.03 11.42 31.50
CA ASP A 136 -23.55 11.74 32.82
C ASP A 136 -22.44 12.43 33.63
N GLY A 137 -22.76 13.58 34.22
CA GLY A 137 -21.76 14.56 34.62
C GLY A 137 -21.09 14.32 35.97
N ALA A 138 -19.80 14.64 36.03
CA ALA A 138 -19.15 15.25 37.18
C ALA A 138 -17.85 15.96 36.72
N ASP A 139 -17.70 17.25 37.04
CA ASP A 139 -16.43 17.98 37.26
C ASP A 139 -15.33 18.03 36.17
N VAL A 140 -14.72 19.16 35.78
CA VAL A 140 -14.98 20.62 35.85
C VAL A 140 -14.11 21.22 34.71
N LEU A 141 -14.36 22.35 34.04
CA LEU A 141 -15.26 23.50 34.21
C LEU A 141 -16.06 23.77 32.92
N ALA A 142 -17.17 24.52 33.04
CA ALA A 142 -17.78 25.25 31.93
C ALA A 142 -17.51 26.76 32.08
N ASN A 143 -17.14 27.44 30.98
CA ASN A 143 -17.46 28.86 30.71
C ASN A 143 -16.93 29.30 29.33
N THR A 144 -17.62 28.88 28.28
CA THR A 144 -17.76 29.69 27.05
C THR A 144 -19.19 29.53 26.54
N THR A 145 -19.79 30.67 26.19
CA THR A 145 -21.22 30.83 25.90
C THR A 145 -21.70 30.06 24.68
N GLU A 146 -22.96 29.62 24.73
CA GLU A 146 -23.68 28.95 23.66
C GLU A 146 -23.74 29.78 22.36
N SER A 147 -22.89 29.45 21.39
CA SER A 147 -23.28 29.38 19.97
C SER A 147 -22.16 28.72 19.13
N SER A 148 -22.54 28.02 18.06
CA SER A 148 -21.63 27.49 17.02
C SER A 148 -20.65 26.35 17.38
N LEU A 149 -21.07 25.37 18.19
CA LEU A 149 -20.49 24.02 18.09
C LEU A 149 -20.91 23.38 16.75
N SER A 150 -20.11 23.60 15.71
CA SER A 150 -20.34 23.00 14.40
C SER A 150 -20.22 21.48 14.48
N SER A 151 -21.14 20.76 13.85
CA SER A 151 -21.31 19.29 13.91
C SER A 151 -20.24 18.47 13.18
N ASN A 152 -18.99 18.97 13.12
CA ASN A 152 -17.89 18.44 12.30
C ASN A 152 -16.85 17.60 13.07
N ASP A 153 -17.01 17.35 14.38
CA ASP A 153 -16.22 16.36 15.11
C ASP A 153 -16.67 14.92 14.76
N ALA A 154 -16.53 14.60 13.47
CA ALA A 154 -16.78 13.28 12.92
C ALA A 154 -15.58 12.37 13.22
N LEU A 155 -15.71 11.54 14.26
CA LEU A 155 -14.86 10.36 14.44
C LEU A 155 -14.89 9.56 13.13
N LEU A 156 -13.73 9.48 12.48
CA LEU A 156 -13.61 8.94 11.12
C LEU A 156 -13.65 7.41 11.09
N PHE A 157 -13.67 6.78 12.27
CA PHE A 157 -14.14 5.42 12.51
C PHE A 157 -15.20 5.46 13.63
N PRO A 158 -16.24 4.61 13.59
CA PRO A 158 -17.17 4.42 14.70
C PRO A 158 -16.47 3.91 15.97
N ASN A 159 -17.01 4.27 17.14
CA ASN A 159 -16.58 3.67 18.41
C ASN A 159 -16.87 2.16 18.38
N CYS A 160 -15.90 1.32 18.76
CA CYS A 160 -16.16 -0.10 18.95
C CYS A 160 -16.97 -0.34 20.25
N THR A 161 -18.25 -0.73 20.11
CA THR A 161 -19.15 -1.04 21.23
C THR A 161 -19.74 -2.45 21.09
N LYS A 162 -20.43 -2.96 22.11
CA LYS A 162 -21.05 -4.31 22.03
C LYS A 162 -22.20 -4.34 21.02
N GLU A 163 -22.92 -3.23 20.92
CA GLU A 163 -24.10 -3.01 20.06
C GLU A 163 -23.74 -3.02 18.56
N ASN A 164 -22.47 -2.78 18.22
CA ASN A 164 -21.95 -2.84 16.84
C ASN A 164 -20.89 -3.96 16.64
N ASN A 165 -20.98 -5.00 17.48
CA ASN A 165 -20.10 -6.18 17.43
C ASN A 165 -18.60 -5.82 17.48
N GLU A 166 -18.23 -4.95 18.43
CA GLU A 166 -16.88 -4.39 18.58
C GLU A 166 -16.34 -3.74 17.27
N GLY A 167 -17.23 -3.11 16.50
CA GLY A 167 -16.94 -2.51 15.21
C GLY A 167 -16.88 -3.47 14.02
N LEU A 168 -17.03 -4.79 14.21
CA LEU A 168 -17.06 -5.77 13.11
C LEU A 168 -18.26 -5.57 12.16
N ASP A 169 -19.30 -4.86 12.58
CA ASP A 169 -20.43 -4.48 11.73
C ASP A 169 -20.06 -3.49 10.62
N PHE A 170 -18.95 -2.76 10.77
CA PHE A 170 -18.43 -1.81 9.78
C PHE A 170 -17.35 -2.41 8.87
N ILE A 171 -17.10 -3.72 8.98
CA ILE A 171 -16.21 -4.46 8.09
C ILE A 171 -17.06 -5.18 7.05
N ILE A 172 -16.88 -4.87 5.77
CA ILE A 172 -17.63 -5.48 4.68
C ILE A 172 -16.71 -6.23 3.72
N GLY A 173 -17.09 -7.43 3.34
CA GLY A 173 -16.47 -8.16 2.25
C GLY A 173 -16.67 -7.41 0.93
N PHE A 174 -15.67 -7.43 0.05
CA PHE A 174 -15.67 -6.64 -1.17
C PHE A 174 -14.90 -7.34 -2.29
N ASP A 175 -15.52 -7.43 -3.47
CA ASP A 175 -14.92 -7.90 -4.72
C ASP A 175 -15.59 -7.20 -5.93
N ALA A 176 -15.06 -7.39 -7.15
CA ALA A 176 -15.66 -6.91 -8.40
C ALA A 176 -15.36 -7.85 -9.58
N GLU A 177 -16.31 -7.97 -10.51
CA GLU A 177 -16.13 -8.71 -11.77
C GLU A 177 -16.26 -7.81 -13.00
N TRP A 178 -15.61 -8.20 -14.09
CA TRP A 178 -15.41 -7.39 -15.30
C TRP A 178 -16.01 -8.04 -16.53
N SER A 179 -16.41 -7.21 -17.50
CA SER A 179 -16.79 -7.70 -18.83
C SER A 179 -15.59 -8.24 -19.61
N ASN A 180 -15.84 -9.25 -20.46
CA ASN A 180 -14.79 -9.92 -21.21
C ASN A 180 -14.38 -9.12 -22.46
N GLN A 181 -13.28 -8.38 -22.37
CA GLN A 181 -12.87 -7.41 -23.40
C GLN A 181 -12.49 -8.02 -24.77
N ASN A 182 -12.37 -9.34 -24.91
CA ASN A 182 -12.00 -9.98 -26.18
C ASN A 182 -13.16 -10.12 -27.19
N GLN A 183 -14.39 -9.76 -26.81
CA GLN A 183 -15.54 -9.62 -27.73
C GLN A 183 -16.26 -8.28 -27.53
N TYR A 184 -15.48 -7.20 -27.44
CA TYR A 184 -15.99 -5.83 -27.42
C TYR A 184 -16.59 -5.46 -28.80
N GLN A 185 -17.78 -5.97 -29.10
CA GLN A 185 -18.72 -5.19 -29.90
C GLN A 185 -19.20 -4.04 -29.02
N GLU A 186 -19.31 -2.85 -29.60
CA GLU A 186 -19.90 -1.69 -28.95
C GLU A 186 -21.40 -1.94 -28.76
N CYS A 187 -21.77 -2.62 -27.68
CA CYS A 187 -23.16 -2.73 -27.25
C CYS A 187 -23.65 -1.31 -26.92
N GLU A 188 -24.60 -0.81 -27.72
CA GLU A 188 -25.13 0.54 -27.59
C GLU A 188 -25.60 0.80 -26.15
N GLY A 189 -24.94 1.75 -25.48
CA GLY A 189 -25.28 2.19 -24.12
C GLY A 189 -24.27 1.85 -23.01
N TYR A 190 -23.21 1.08 -23.26
CA TYR A 190 -22.36 0.55 -22.17
C TYR A 190 -20.85 0.88 -22.26
N PRO A 191 -20.33 1.91 -21.54
CA PRO A 191 -18.96 2.40 -21.70
C PRO A 191 -17.93 1.90 -20.66
N HIS A 192 -18.29 1.08 -19.67
CA HIS A 192 -17.39 0.76 -18.53
C HIS A 192 -17.04 -0.73 -18.34
N LYS A 193 -15.89 -0.97 -17.70
CA LYS A 193 -15.29 -2.32 -17.60
C LYS A 193 -15.84 -3.17 -16.44
N VAL A 194 -16.23 -2.55 -15.33
CA VAL A 194 -16.79 -3.25 -14.16
C VAL A 194 -18.24 -3.62 -14.45
N ALA A 195 -18.58 -4.91 -14.38
CA ALA A 195 -19.91 -5.43 -14.70
C ALA A 195 -20.72 -5.81 -13.44
N LEU A 196 -20.04 -6.27 -12.38
CA LEU A 196 -20.61 -6.62 -11.08
C LEU A 196 -19.73 -6.02 -9.97
N ILE A 197 -20.36 -5.53 -8.90
CA ILE A 197 -19.69 -5.22 -7.63
C ILE A 197 -20.33 -6.08 -6.54
N GLN A 198 -19.51 -6.69 -5.69
CA GLN A 198 -19.97 -7.55 -4.59
C GLN A 198 -19.68 -6.89 -3.25
N LEU A 199 -20.70 -6.78 -2.40
CA LEU A 199 -20.58 -6.36 -1.00
C LEU A 199 -21.07 -7.48 -0.09
N SER A 200 -20.43 -7.72 1.05
CA SER A 200 -20.92 -8.66 2.07
C SER A 200 -20.90 -8.07 3.47
N SER A 201 -22.05 -8.10 4.13
CA SER A 201 -22.14 -7.99 5.59
C SER A 201 -21.92 -9.37 6.22
N LYS A 202 -22.27 -9.53 7.51
CA LYS A 202 -22.25 -10.83 8.19
C LYS A 202 -23.35 -11.79 7.70
N THR A 203 -24.51 -11.24 7.36
CA THR A 203 -25.76 -12.00 7.10
C THR A 203 -26.29 -11.86 5.68
N ASP A 204 -25.81 -10.86 4.94
CA ASP A 204 -26.35 -10.44 3.65
C ASP A 204 -25.22 -10.16 2.67
N VAL A 205 -25.35 -10.69 1.46
CA VAL A 205 -24.46 -10.45 0.31
C VAL A 205 -25.24 -9.72 -0.77
N TYR A 206 -24.67 -8.65 -1.29
CA TYR A 206 -25.26 -7.82 -2.34
C TYR A 206 -24.43 -7.97 -3.61
N LEU A 207 -25.04 -8.50 -4.66
CA LEU A 207 -24.47 -8.66 -6.00
C LEU A 207 -25.06 -7.57 -6.88
N ILE A 208 -24.38 -6.43 -6.99
CA ILE A 208 -24.86 -5.28 -7.73
C ILE A 208 -24.40 -5.36 -9.18
N GLN A 209 -25.32 -5.69 -10.09
CA GLN A 209 -25.08 -5.75 -11.53
C GLN A 209 -25.05 -4.34 -12.13
N ILE A 210 -23.96 -3.61 -11.87
CA ILE A 210 -23.74 -2.26 -12.43
C ILE A 210 -23.80 -2.26 -13.96
N SER A 211 -23.53 -3.40 -14.60
CA SER A 211 -23.72 -3.59 -16.04
C SER A 211 -25.14 -3.31 -16.56
N GLN A 212 -26.15 -3.44 -15.70
CA GLN A 212 -27.56 -3.28 -16.06
C GLN A 212 -28.13 -1.90 -15.69
N MET A 213 -27.29 -0.98 -15.18
CA MET A 213 -27.70 0.31 -14.63
C MET A 213 -27.11 1.47 -15.45
N PRO A 214 -27.87 2.55 -15.71
CA PRO A 214 -27.39 3.67 -16.53
C PRO A 214 -26.33 4.51 -15.82
N THR A 215 -26.33 4.49 -14.49
CA THR A 215 -25.36 5.16 -13.62
C THR A 215 -25.08 4.30 -12.41
N ILE A 216 -24.00 4.58 -11.67
CA ILE A 216 -23.79 3.93 -10.37
C ILE A 216 -24.87 4.38 -9.36
N PRO A 217 -25.50 3.47 -8.60
CA PRO A 217 -26.47 3.82 -7.56
C PRO A 217 -25.87 4.76 -6.50
N GLN A 218 -26.65 5.73 -6.03
CA GLN A 218 -26.18 6.75 -5.09
C GLN A 218 -25.78 6.14 -3.73
N SER A 219 -26.57 5.19 -3.25
CA SER A 219 -26.31 4.40 -2.03
C SER A 219 -25.01 3.60 -2.12
N LEU A 220 -24.71 3.02 -3.28
CA LEU A 220 -23.46 2.31 -3.52
C LEU A 220 -22.28 3.29 -3.52
N GLU A 221 -22.39 4.43 -4.19
CA GLU A 221 -21.35 5.47 -4.11
C GLU A 221 -21.10 5.88 -2.66
N GLN A 222 -22.15 6.15 -1.87
CA GLN A 222 -22.04 6.48 -0.45
C GLN A 222 -21.27 5.41 0.33
N ILE A 223 -21.62 4.13 0.16
CA ILE A 223 -20.92 3.01 0.80
C ILE A 223 -19.45 2.94 0.36
N LEU A 224 -19.17 3.08 -0.94
CA LEU A 224 -17.81 3.02 -1.50
C LEU A 224 -16.92 4.15 -0.95
N VAL A 225 -17.41 5.40 -0.91
CA VAL A 225 -16.63 6.56 -0.49
C VAL A 225 -16.55 6.78 1.03
N ASP A 226 -17.39 6.11 1.83
CA ASP A 226 -17.35 6.22 3.29
C ASP A 226 -16.10 5.50 3.88
N PRO A 227 -15.16 6.23 4.51
CA PRO A 227 -13.99 5.63 5.15
C PRO A 227 -14.30 4.87 6.45
N ARG A 228 -15.50 5.06 7.04
CA ARG A 228 -15.93 4.35 8.26
C ARG A 228 -16.21 2.87 7.98
N LEU A 229 -16.61 2.56 6.74
CA LEU A 229 -16.80 1.20 6.25
C LEU A 229 -15.49 0.67 5.66
N ILE A 230 -14.92 -0.34 6.30
CA ILE A 230 -13.70 -1.01 5.84
C ILE A 230 -14.08 -2.12 4.86
N LYS A 231 -13.58 -2.03 3.63
CA LYS A 231 -13.80 -3.02 2.57
C LYS A 231 -12.65 -4.02 2.64
N VAL A 232 -12.92 -5.31 2.85
CA VAL A 232 -11.89 -6.35 2.95
C VAL A 232 -11.97 -7.33 1.79
N GLY A 233 -10.81 -7.68 1.23
CA GLY A 233 -10.70 -8.58 0.07
C GLY A 233 -9.25 -8.94 -0.23
N VAL A 234 -9.00 -9.71 -1.29
CA VAL A 234 -7.64 -10.04 -1.74
C VAL A 234 -7.35 -9.36 -3.06
N ALA A 235 -6.21 -8.66 -3.16
CA ALA A 235 -5.85 -7.82 -4.30
C ALA A 235 -6.72 -6.57 -4.51
N ILE A 236 -7.66 -6.28 -3.59
CA ILE A 236 -8.65 -5.18 -3.54
C ILE A 236 -8.26 -3.81 -4.13
N SER A 237 -6.97 -3.48 -4.08
CA SER A 237 -6.43 -2.28 -4.74
C SER A 237 -6.56 -2.27 -6.28
N GLN A 238 -6.69 -3.44 -6.93
CA GLN A 238 -6.94 -3.56 -8.37
C GLN A 238 -8.39 -3.22 -8.70
N ASP A 239 -9.31 -3.67 -7.84
CA ASP A 239 -10.75 -3.52 -8.02
C ASP A 239 -11.15 -2.07 -7.78
N ALA A 240 -10.67 -1.48 -6.68
CA ALA A 240 -10.80 -0.05 -6.41
C ALA A 240 -10.19 0.83 -7.52
N ALA A 241 -9.07 0.42 -8.13
CA ALA A 241 -8.47 1.14 -9.26
C ALA A 241 -9.31 1.02 -10.55
N THR A 242 -9.93 -0.14 -10.79
CA THR A 242 -10.77 -0.38 -11.98
C THR A 242 -12.13 0.31 -11.85
N ILE A 243 -12.69 0.39 -10.63
CA ILE A 243 -13.85 1.20 -10.27
C ILE A 243 -13.54 2.70 -10.44
N PHE A 244 -12.37 3.17 -9.97
CA PHE A 244 -11.94 4.55 -10.22
C PHE A 244 -11.77 4.84 -11.72
N SER A 245 -11.23 3.89 -12.50
CA SER A 245 -11.12 4.07 -13.95
C SER A 245 -12.46 4.05 -14.68
N SER A 246 -13.49 3.38 -14.13
CA SER A 246 -14.80 3.17 -14.76
C SER A 246 -15.80 4.26 -14.38
N PHE A 247 -15.97 4.49 -13.08
CA PHE A 247 -16.97 5.40 -12.50
C PHE A 247 -16.35 6.64 -11.88
N SER A 248 -15.03 6.76 -11.89
CA SER A 248 -14.36 7.96 -11.41
C SER A 248 -14.53 8.20 -9.90
N ILE A 249 -14.90 7.15 -9.17
CA ILE A 249 -15.15 7.08 -7.72
C ILE A 249 -13.93 6.52 -6.98
N VAL A 250 -13.61 7.09 -5.82
CA VAL A 250 -12.52 6.63 -4.95
C VAL A 250 -13.09 5.78 -3.84
N THR A 251 -13.01 4.45 -3.99
CA THR A 251 -13.33 3.52 -2.90
C THR A 251 -12.39 3.77 -1.72
N LYS A 252 -12.93 4.20 -0.58
CA LYS A 252 -12.18 4.40 0.67
C LYS A 252 -12.35 3.18 1.57
N GLY A 253 -11.37 2.95 2.46
CA GLY A 253 -11.44 1.89 3.47
C GLY A 253 -10.96 0.51 2.98
N CYS A 254 -10.36 0.39 1.80
CA CYS A 254 -9.92 -0.88 1.25
C CYS A 254 -8.75 -1.49 2.04
N VAL A 255 -8.87 -2.75 2.47
CA VAL A 255 -7.87 -3.48 3.24
C VAL A 255 -7.62 -4.85 2.60
N ASP A 256 -6.39 -5.07 2.15
CA ASP A 256 -5.97 -6.36 1.60
C ASP A 256 -5.74 -7.37 2.74
N LEU A 257 -6.29 -8.58 2.61
CA LEU A 257 -6.20 -9.64 3.61
C LEU A 257 -4.81 -10.28 3.70
N VAL A 258 -4.00 -10.29 2.63
CA VAL A 258 -2.72 -11.02 2.61
C VAL A 258 -1.69 -10.42 3.59
N PRO A 259 -1.53 -9.09 3.72
CA PRO A 259 -0.77 -8.48 4.81
C PRO A 259 -1.24 -8.85 6.22
N ILE A 260 -2.56 -8.92 6.45
CA ILE A 260 -3.14 -9.26 7.76
C ILE A 260 -2.90 -10.75 8.09
N GLY A 261 -3.04 -11.64 7.11
CA GLY A 261 -2.71 -13.06 7.27
C GLY A 261 -1.27 -13.26 7.74
N ARG A 262 -0.32 -12.55 7.12
CA ARG A 262 1.09 -12.58 7.54
C ARG A 262 1.32 -12.03 8.95
N LEU A 263 0.58 -10.97 9.35
CA LEU A 263 0.63 -10.42 10.71
C LEU A 263 0.09 -11.41 11.76
N THR A 264 -0.88 -12.24 11.36
CA THR A 264 -1.57 -13.23 12.20
C THR A 264 -1.04 -14.66 12.00
N ASN A 265 0.13 -14.80 11.36
CA ASN A 265 0.85 -16.04 11.03
C ASN A 265 0.19 -17.01 10.03
N TYR A 266 -0.96 -16.66 9.44
CA TYR A 266 -1.54 -17.38 8.32
C TYR A 266 -0.75 -17.19 7.02
N GLN A 267 -0.79 -18.21 6.15
CA GLN A 267 -0.14 -18.19 4.84
C GLN A 267 -1.18 -18.13 3.72
N GLY A 268 -0.79 -17.52 2.60
CA GLY A 268 -1.65 -17.37 1.42
C GLY A 268 -1.29 -16.12 0.63
N ASN A 269 -1.60 -16.12 -0.66
CA ASN A 269 -1.44 -14.94 -1.54
C ASN A 269 -2.64 -14.72 -2.47
N GLY A 270 -3.69 -15.54 -2.35
CA GLY A 270 -4.95 -15.49 -3.10
C GLY A 270 -6.09 -15.97 -2.20
N LEU A 271 -7.33 -15.57 -2.48
CA LEU A 271 -8.49 -15.83 -1.63
C LEU A 271 -8.64 -17.31 -1.25
N ALA A 272 -8.56 -18.22 -2.23
CA ALA A 272 -8.67 -19.66 -1.98
C ALA A 272 -7.57 -20.22 -1.05
N SER A 273 -6.35 -19.70 -1.15
CA SER A 273 -5.26 -20.10 -0.25
C SER A 273 -5.44 -19.57 1.18
N LEU A 274 -6.11 -18.42 1.35
CA LEU A 274 -6.45 -17.90 2.68
C LEU A 274 -7.65 -18.63 3.26
N ALA A 275 -8.72 -18.87 2.46
CA ALA A 275 -9.87 -19.67 2.86
C ALA A 275 -9.46 -21.04 3.42
N LEU A 276 -8.57 -21.75 2.72
CA LEU A 276 -8.06 -23.04 3.17
C LEU A 276 -7.20 -22.92 4.45
N ASN A 277 -6.28 -21.96 4.52
CA ASN A 277 -5.36 -21.87 5.67
C ASN A 277 -5.97 -21.22 6.93
N VAL A 278 -7.05 -20.45 6.79
CA VAL A 278 -7.69 -19.68 7.87
C VAL A 278 -8.98 -20.33 8.35
N LEU A 279 -9.84 -20.77 7.41
CA LEU A 279 -11.16 -21.32 7.67
C LEU A 279 -11.25 -22.83 7.42
N ASN A 280 -10.18 -23.47 6.93
CA ASN A 280 -10.19 -24.86 6.43
C ASN A 280 -11.22 -25.10 5.30
N ALA A 281 -11.50 -24.06 4.50
CA ALA A 281 -12.51 -24.07 3.45
C ALA A 281 -11.89 -24.15 2.04
N ASN A 282 -12.30 -25.13 1.22
CA ASN A 282 -11.95 -25.19 -0.19
C ASN A 282 -12.99 -24.41 -1.01
N ILE A 283 -12.66 -23.24 -1.54
CA ILE A 283 -13.53 -22.52 -2.49
C ILE A 283 -13.17 -22.89 -3.93
N ASP A 284 -14.18 -23.11 -4.77
CA ASP A 284 -13.97 -23.33 -6.20
C ASP A 284 -13.64 -22.02 -6.91
N LYS A 285 -12.42 -21.92 -7.44
CA LYS A 285 -11.96 -20.79 -8.27
C LYS A 285 -11.98 -21.15 -9.75
N ASN A 286 -13.05 -21.82 -10.19
CA ASN A 286 -13.28 -22.23 -11.58
C ASN A 286 -13.08 -21.06 -12.56
N ASN A 287 -12.07 -21.19 -13.43
CA ASN A 287 -11.75 -20.17 -14.43
C ASN A 287 -12.85 -20.01 -15.49
N LEU A 288 -13.72 -21.00 -15.70
CA LEU A 288 -14.85 -20.88 -16.61
C LEU A 288 -15.90 -19.89 -16.09
N ILE A 289 -16.13 -19.85 -14.77
CA ILE A 289 -17.03 -18.87 -14.14
C ILE A 289 -16.33 -17.52 -14.02
N ARG A 290 -15.08 -17.49 -13.52
CA ARG A 290 -14.30 -16.26 -13.36
C ARG A 290 -14.07 -15.48 -14.66
N CYS A 291 -14.00 -16.17 -15.80
CA CYS A 291 -13.85 -15.58 -17.13
C CYS A 291 -15.15 -15.61 -17.95
N SER A 292 -16.31 -15.78 -17.30
CA SER A 292 -17.63 -15.77 -17.94
C SER A 292 -18.09 -14.36 -18.30
N HIS A 293 -19.25 -14.28 -18.97
CA HIS A 293 -19.91 -13.02 -19.32
C HIS A 293 -20.68 -12.49 -18.10
N TRP A 294 -20.05 -11.58 -17.37
CA TRP A 294 -20.62 -10.94 -16.16
C TRP A 294 -21.56 -9.77 -16.48
N GLU A 295 -21.55 -9.31 -17.72
CA GLU A 295 -22.47 -8.33 -18.31
C GLU A 295 -23.83 -8.92 -18.72
N ASN A 296 -24.02 -10.24 -18.58
CA ASN A 296 -25.28 -10.91 -18.87
C ASN A 296 -26.40 -10.44 -17.93
N LYS A 297 -27.52 -9.97 -18.51
CA LYS A 297 -28.72 -9.50 -17.78
C LYS A 297 -29.25 -10.49 -16.73
N ASN A 298 -29.10 -11.78 -16.99
CA ASN A 298 -29.43 -12.85 -16.05
C ASN A 298 -28.15 -13.63 -15.76
N LEU A 299 -27.66 -13.56 -14.52
CA LEU A 299 -26.57 -14.40 -14.03
C LEU A 299 -27.06 -15.83 -13.79
N THR A 300 -26.21 -16.82 -14.05
CA THR A 300 -26.53 -18.22 -13.70
C THR A 300 -26.41 -18.45 -12.19
N SER A 301 -27.03 -19.52 -11.68
CA SER A 301 -26.91 -19.91 -10.28
C SER A 301 -25.44 -20.11 -9.85
N GLU A 302 -24.59 -20.61 -10.74
CA GLU A 302 -23.16 -20.79 -10.50
C GLU A 302 -22.42 -19.43 -10.43
N GLN A 303 -22.75 -18.48 -11.30
CA GLN A 303 -22.21 -17.11 -11.25
C GLN A 303 -22.62 -16.39 -9.96
N VAL A 304 -23.89 -16.47 -9.57
CA VAL A 304 -24.43 -15.90 -8.32
C VAL A 304 -23.72 -16.49 -7.11
N MET A 305 -23.59 -17.82 -7.02
CA MET A 305 -22.93 -18.47 -5.89
C MET A 305 -21.42 -18.18 -5.84
N TYR A 306 -20.73 -18.15 -6.98
CA TYR A 306 -19.32 -17.78 -7.07
C TYR A 306 -19.07 -16.38 -6.52
N ALA A 307 -19.78 -15.39 -7.08
CA ALA A 307 -19.62 -14.00 -6.69
C ALA A 307 -20.01 -13.76 -5.22
N ALA A 308 -21.04 -14.45 -4.72
CA ALA A 308 -21.47 -14.33 -3.33
C ALA A 308 -20.47 -14.91 -2.33
N ILE A 309 -19.90 -16.09 -2.64
CA ILE A 309 -18.87 -16.73 -1.79
C ILE A 309 -17.63 -15.85 -1.70
N ASP A 310 -17.21 -15.21 -2.79
CA ASP A 310 -15.96 -14.44 -2.82
C ASP A 310 -15.97 -13.22 -1.89
N ALA A 311 -17.05 -12.43 -1.91
CA ALA A 311 -17.20 -11.32 -0.97
C ALA A 311 -17.39 -11.82 0.47
N TRP A 312 -18.27 -12.80 0.70
CA TRP A 312 -18.58 -13.28 2.05
C TRP A 312 -17.38 -13.93 2.73
N ILE A 313 -16.67 -14.82 2.04
CA ILE A 313 -15.51 -15.50 2.63
C ILE A 313 -14.35 -14.53 2.88
N GLY A 314 -14.22 -13.47 2.08
CA GLY A 314 -13.27 -12.38 2.36
C GLY A 314 -13.51 -11.71 3.72
N ARG A 315 -14.78 -11.50 4.08
CA ARG A 315 -15.18 -10.97 5.39
C ARG A 315 -14.87 -11.94 6.53
N GLU A 316 -15.23 -13.22 6.39
CA GLU A 316 -15.06 -14.20 7.47
C GLU A 316 -13.58 -14.59 7.69
N ILE A 317 -12.76 -14.57 6.64
CA ILE A 317 -11.29 -14.63 6.75
C ILE A 317 -10.78 -13.46 7.60
N PHE A 318 -11.27 -12.24 7.39
CA PHE A 318 -10.91 -11.09 8.23
C PHE A 318 -11.35 -11.28 9.69
N GLU A 319 -12.60 -11.66 9.94
CA GLU A 319 -13.15 -11.81 11.31
C GLU A 319 -12.33 -12.85 12.10
N THR A 320 -11.94 -13.96 11.47
CA THR A 320 -11.08 -15.00 12.08
C THR A 320 -9.66 -14.49 12.35
N MET A 321 -9.05 -13.76 11.41
CA MET A 321 -7.75 -13.10 11.63
C MET A 321 -7.81 -12.05 12.75
N TYR A 322 -8.90 -11.29 12.85
CA TYR A 322 -9.12 -10.31 13.91
C TYR A 322 -9.17 -10.98 15.29
N TYR A 323 -9.90 -12.08 15.46
CA TYR A 323 -9.89 -12.80 16.74
C TYR A 323 -8.52 -13.40 17.09
N THR A 324 -7.76 -13.87 16.09
CA THR A 324 -6.37 -14.31 16.28
C THR A 324 -5.47 -13.14 16.72
N TYR A 325 -5.63 -11.97 16.13
CA TYR A 325 -4.92 -10.75 16.52
C TYR A 325 -5.30 -10.30 17.94
N LYS A 326 -6.61 -10.22 18.26
CA LYS A 326 -7.14 -9.86 19.58
C LYS A 326 -6.61 -10.77 20.68
N SER A 327 -6.58 -12.08 20.42
CA SER A 327 -6.02 -13.08 21.35
C SER A 327 -4.51 -12.95 21.57
N SER A 328 -3.80 -12.24 20.71
CA SER A 328 -2.35 -12.00 20.85
C SER A 328 -2.00 -10.73 21.65
N LYS A 329 -2.99 -9.89 21.99
CA LYS A 329 -2.77 -8.62 22.69
C LYS A 329 -2.63 -8.79 24.19
N ILE A 330 -1.85 -7.88 24.81
CA ILE A 330 -1.71 -7.77 26.26
C ILE A 330 -3.01 -7.26 26.89
N ASP A 331 -3.67 -6.32 26.22
CA ASP A 331 -5.03 -5.89 26.52
C ASP A 331 -5.94 -6.22 25.31
N PRO A 332 -6.74 -7.29 25.38
CA PRO A 332 -7.71 -7.63 24.33
C PRO A 332 -8.89 -6.66 24.23
N ASN A 333 -9.09 -5.77 25.21
CA ASN A 333 -10.20 -4.81 25.26
C ASN A 333 -9.75 -3.38 24.91
N GLU A 334 -8.59 -3.23 24.26
CA GLU A 334 -8.11 -1.96 23.69
C GLU A 334 -9.22 -1.32 22.84
N PRO A 335 -9.61 -0.05 23.10
CA PRO A 335 -10.62 0.62 22.30
C PRO A 335 -10.25 0.66 20.81
N ASP A 336 -11.25 0.50 19.96
CA ASP A 336 -11.13 0.54 18.50
C ASP A 336 -10.12 -0.48 17.92
N LEU A 337 -9.97 -1.65 18.56
CA LEU A 337 -8.97 -2.66 18.19
C LEU A 337 -9.08 -3.13 16.73
N VAL A 338 -10.30 -3.28 16.19
CA VAL A 338 -10.52 -3.68 14.79
C VAL A 338 -9.99 -2.61 13.81
N PHE A 339 -10.27 -1.33 14.08
CA PHE A 339 -9.73 -0.23 13.28
C PHE A 339 -8.22 -0.07 13.47
N THR A 340 -7.71 -0.33 14.67
CA THR A 340 -6.27 -0.39 14.97
C THR A 340 -5.55 -1.48 14.18
N LEU A 341 -6.17 -2.65 14.00
CA LEU A 341 -5.67 -3.71 13.10
C LEU A 341 -5.66 -3.27 11.63
N CYS A 342 -6.75 -2.63 11.15
CA CYS A 342 -6.87 -2.15 9.78
C CYS A 342 -5.93 -0.98 9.44
N ARG A 343 -5.64 -0.11 10.42
CA ARG A 343 -4.98 1.19 10.24
C ARG A 343 -3.65 1.16 9.47
N PRO A 344 -2.76 0.14 9.54
CA PRO A 344 -1.54 0.08 8.73
C PRO A 344 -1.78 -0.32 7.26
N PHE A 345 -2.95 -0.88 6.94
CA PHE A 345 -3.25 -1.56 5.67
C PHE A 345 -4.29 -0.83 4.82
N ILE A 346 -5.15 0.02 5.42
CA ILE A 346 -6.16 0.80 4.69
C ILE A 346 -5.53 1.55 3.52
N ASN A 347 -6.13 1.39 2.35
CA ASN A 347 -5.80 2.01 1.07
C ASN A 347 -4.35 1.75 0.60
N THR A 348 -3.73 0.64 1.02
CA THR A 348 -2.37 0.28 0.59
C THR A 348 -2.37 -0.62 -0.64
N GLN A 349 -1.55 -0.29 -1.66
CA GLN A 349 -1.37 -1.15 -2.83
C GLN A 349 -0.63 -2.44 -2.47
N PHE A 350 -1.24 -3.59 -2.75
CA PHE A 350 -0.60 -4.89 -2.62
C PHE A 350 -0.02 -5.34 -3.96
N LYS A 351 1.31 -5.20 -4.13
CA LYS A 351 2.02 -5.68 -5.34
C LYS A 351 2.46 -7.13 -5.17
N VAL A 352 1.67 -8.06 -5.69
CA VAL A 352 2.14 -9.42 -6.00
C VAL A 352 3.27 -9.29 -7.03
N LYS A 353 4.43 -9.91 -6.77
CA LYS A 353 5.51 -10.02 -7.77
C LYS A 353 5.10 -11.02 -8.85
N VAL A 354 4.32 -10.57 -9.83
CA VAL A 354 4.04 -11.35 -11.05
C VAL A 354 5.36 -11.53 -11.80
N LYS A 355 5.83 -12.78 -11.90
CA LYS A 355 6.90 -13.15 -12.85
C LYS A 355 6.30 -13.13 -14.25
N SER A 356 6.42 -12.02 -14.97
CA SER A 356 6.11 -12.00 -16.41
C SER A 356 7.04 -12.98 -17.14
N LYS A 357 6.48 -14.00 -17.78
CA LYS A 357 7.22 -14.83 -18.74
C LYS A 357 7.51 -13.99 -19.99
N SER A 358 8.68 -13.37 -20.07
CA SER A 358 9.28 -13.02 -21.36
C SER A 358 10.10 -14.21 -21.85
N THR A 359 9.90 -14.60 -23.10
CA THR A 359 10.65 -15.68 -23.75
C THR A 359 12.12 -15.29 -24.00
N ASN A 360 12.93 -16.33 -24.15
CA ASN A 360 14.35 -16.34 -24.54
C ASN A 360 15.37 -15.99 -23.43
N GLY A 361 16.42 -16.80 -23.35
CA GLY A 361 17.19 -16.98 -22.13
C GLY A 361 18.65 -16.55 -22.19
N ALA A 362 19.20 -16.24 -21.02
CA ALA A 362 20.58 -16.49 -20.65
C ALA A 362 20.67 -16.55 -19.12
N SER A 363 21.22 -17.63 -18.57
CA SER A 363 21.32 -17.84 -17.12
C SER A 363 22.41 -16.94 -16.50
N THR A 364 22.03 -16.02 -15.61
CA THR A 364 22.97 -15.42 -14.64
C THR A 364 22.32 -15.24 -13.26
N SER A 365 23.06 -15.72 -12.25
CA SER A 365 22.96 -15.52 -10.79
C SER A 365 21.73 -14.83 -10.18
N GLU A 366 21.15 -15.53 -9.19
CA GLU A 366 20.14 -15.01 -8.28
C GLU A 366 20.59 -13.73 -7.55
N ASN A 367 20.03 -12.59 -7.95
CA ASN A 367 19.88 -11.44 -7.08
C ASN A 367 18.42 -11.00 -7.14
N GLY A 368 17.61 -11.54 -6.22
CA GLY A 368 16.19 -11.23 -6.15
C GLY A 368 15.95 -9.71 -6.04
N PRO A 369 14.86 -9.16 -6.63
CA PRO A 369 14.65 -7.72 -6.63
C PRO A 369 14.56 -7.18 -5.21
N ARG A 370 15.59 -6.43 -4.79
CA ARG A 370 15.61 -5.70 -3.52
C ARG A 370 14.37 -4.83 -3.47
N VAL A 371 13.45 -5.17 -2.57
CA VAL A 371 12.44 -4.23 -2.10
C VAL A 371 13.23 -3.01 -1.59
N LYS A 372 12.97 -1.81 -2.12
CA LYS A 372 13.47 -0.58 -1.50
C LYS A 372 12.73 -0.44 -0.18
N ASP A 373 13.35 -0.99 0.86
CA ASP A 373 12.70 -1.29 2.11
C ASP A 373 12.58 -0.03 2.98
N SER A 374 11.39 0.16 3.56
CA SER A 374 11.11 1.04 4.70
C SER A 374 12.15 0.92 5.83
N SER A 375 12.81 -0.24 5.98
CA SER A 375 13.90 -0.44 6.93
C SER A 375 15.11 0.48 6.69
N ILE A 376 15.31 1.01 5.48
CA ILE A 376 16.39 1.98 5.20
C ILE A 376 16.10 3.29 5.97
N PHE A 377 14.89 3.84 5.84
CA PHE A 377 14.49 5.01 6.63
C PHE A 377 14.55 4.73 8.14
N ARG A 378 14.07 3.56 8.59
CA ARG A 378 14.16 3.15 10.01
C ARG A 378 15.59 2.87 10.52
N ARG A 379 16.60 2.79 9.64
CA ARG A 379 18.03 2.69 10.02
C ARG A 379 18.75 4.04 9.95
N MET A 380 18.28 4.98 9.13
CA MET A 380 18.91 6.30 8.93
C MET A 380 18.40 7.38 9.90
N VAL A 381 17.19 7.25 10.44
CA VAL A 381 16.63 8.21 11.40
C VAL A 381 17.07 7.84 12.83
N PRO A 382 17.75 8.73 13.58
CA PRO A 382 18.10 8.49 14.98
C PRO A 382 16.88 8.47 15.91
N ASP A 383 17.00 7.68 16.97
CA ASP A 383 15.88 7.38 17.88
C ASP A 383 15.43 8.60 18.69
N ASN A 384 16.40 9.38 19.22
CA ASN A 384 16.17 10.51 20.15
C ASN A 384 16.37 11.89 19.48
N ARG A 385 15.85 12.08 18.25
CA ARG A 385 16.10 13.31 17.48
C ARG A 385 15.19 14.46 17.92
N VAL A 386 15.78 15.55 18.43
CA VAL A 386 15.06 16.83 18.61
C VAL A 386 14.89 17.54 17.26
N LEU A 387 13.65 17.92 16.95
CA LEU A 387 13.22 18.61 15.71
C LEU A 387 12.57 19.97 15.98
N TYR A 388 12.02 20.19 17.18
CA TYR A 388 11.64 21.50 17.69
C TYR A 388 12.44 21.79 18.97
N ASP A 389 13.26 22.84 18.95
CA ASP A 389 13.99 23.32 20.14
C ASP A 389 13.15 24.29 21.00
N ASN A 390 12.04 24.80 20.44
CA ASN A 390 11.12 25.77 21.06
C ASN A 390 11.80 26.99 21.73
N CYS A 391 12.95 27.45 21.23
CA CYS A 391 13.61 28.66 21.73
C CYS A 391 12.80 29.89 21.31
N LEU A 392 12.61 30.88 22.17
CA LEU A 392 11.75 32.04 21.87
C LEU A 392 12.57 33.24 21.39
N MET A 393 12.04 33.98 20.42
CA MET A 393 12.65 35.20 19.86
C MET A 393 11.72 36.40 20.04
N TYR A 394 12.22 37.44 20.72
CA TYR A 394 11.49 38.66 21.05
C TYR A 394 12.03 39.88 20.27
N SER A 395 11.18 40.86 20.02
CA SER A 395 11.59 42.18 19.49
C SER A 395 12.27 43.04 20.57
N PRO A 396 12.92 44.16 20.22
CA PRO A 396 13.42 45.14 21.20
C PRO A 396 12.34 45.63 22.19
N GLU A 397 11.08 45.60 21.78
CA GLU A 397 9.87 46.01 22.52
C GLU A 397 9.17 44.85 23.25
N ASP A 398 9.85 43.73 23.46
CA ASP A 398 9.36 42.53 24.18
C ASP A 398 8.16 41.81 23.56
N VAL A 399 7.86 42.08 22.28
CA VAL A 399 6.86 41.32 21.50
C VAL A 399 7.44 39.95 21.13
N LEU A 400 6.72 38.86 21.42
CA LEU A 400 7.12 37.50 21.02
C LEU A 400 6.91 37.31 19.51
N LEU A 401 7.99 37.21 18.76
CA LEU A 401 7.97 37.14 17.29
C LEU A 401 7.74 35.73 16.77
N CYS A 402 8.51 34.74 17.26
CA CYS A 402 8.35 33.33 16.90
C CYS A 402 9.19 32.38 17.77
N SER A 403 8.93 31.07 17.63
CA SER A 403 9.84 30.01 18.06
C SER A 403 10.93 29.74 17.01
N ILE A 404 12.18 29.57 17.44
CA ILE A 404 13.35 29.29 16.59
C ILE A 404 14.16 28.08 17.11
N SER A 405 15.12 27.61 16.30
CA SER A 405 16.04 26.54 16.68
C SER A 405 17.27 27.05 17.44
N LYS A 406 17.93 26.17 18.20
CA LYS A 406 19.21 26.47 18.88
C LYS A 406 20.29 26.95 17.90
N LYS A 407 20.28 26.41 16.67
CA LYS A 407 21.17 26.87 15.59
C LYS A 407 20.86 28.30 15.14
N LYS A 408 19.58 28.71 15.09
CA LYS A 408 19.21 30.11 14.81
C LYS A 408 19.59 31.03 15.96
N VAL A 409 19.37 30.62 17.22
CA VAL A 409 19.85 31.35 18.41
C VAL A 409 21.34 31.64 18.30
N GLN A 410 22.15 30.61 18.07
CA GLN A 410 23.60 30.76 17.92
C GLN A 410 23.95 31.72 16.78
N TRP A 411 23.25 31.64 15.63
CA TRP A 411 23.51 32.51 14.48
C TRP A 411 23.26 33.99 14.78
N TYR A 412 22.17 34.33 15.49
CA TYR A 412 21.88 35.71 15.88
C TYR A 412 22.86 36.23 16.95
N VAL A 413 23.10 35.44 17.99
CA VAL A 413 23.95 35.85 19.14
C VAL A 413 25.42 35.99 18.73
N SER A 414 25.97 35.04 17.98
CA SER A 414 27.38 35.10 17.51
C SER A 414 27.67 36.23 16.51
N ARG A 415 26.62 36.87 15.96
CA ARG A 415 26.73 38.05 15.09
C ARG A 415 26.40 39.36 15.81
N GLY A 416 26.16 39.34 17.12
CA GLY A 416 25.76 40.53 17.89
C GLY A 416 24.39 41.09 17.49
N LEU A 417 23.51 40.27 16.91
CA LEU A 417 22.19 40.69 16.43
C LEU A 417 21.07 40.47 17.47
N ALA A 418 21.33 39.68 18.50
CA ALA A 418 20.42 39.41 19.61
C ALA A 418 21.17 39.08 20.88
N ASP A 419 20.55 39.36 22.03
CA ASP A 419 21.02 38.95 23.34
C ASP A 419 20.26 37.72 23.85
N ILE A 420 20.92 36.88 24.64
CA ILE A 420 20.24 35.83 25.39
C ILE A 420 19.60 36.47 26.61
N VAL A 421 18.27 36.35 26.71
CA VAL A 421 17.51 36.78 27.89
C VAL A 421 17.49 35.61 28.87
N SER A 422 18.46 35.58 29.77
CA SER A 422 18.55 34.58 30.83
C SER A 422 17.44 34.77 31.85
N GLY A 423 16.57 33.79 31.96
CA GLY A 423 15.78 33.48 33.15
C GLY A 423 15.89 31.98 33.42
N ASP A 424 15.61 31.54 34.64
CA ASP A 424 15.94 30.21 35.19
C ASP A 424 15.13 29.02 34.62
N SER A 425 14.71 29.11 33.36
CA SER A 425 13.90 28.12 32.64
C SER A 425 14.72 27.35 31.61
N GLU A 426 14.42 26.07 31.42
CA GLU A 426 15.05 25.19 30.39
C GLU A 426 14.86 25.69 28.94
N GLN A 427 13.96 26.64 28.71
CA GLN A 427 13.66 27.24 27.42
C GLN A 427 14.50 28.50 27.16
N ILE A 428 15.39 28.45 26.16
CA ILE A 428 16.23 29.59 25.77
C ILE A 428 15.38 30.69 25.13
N LYS A 429 15.59 31.94 25.57
CA LYS A 429 14.95 33.15 25.03
C LYS A 429 16.03 34.08 24.49
N ILE A 430 15.79 34.70 23.34
CA ILE A 430 16.62 35.78 22.80
C ILE A 430 15.79 37.03 22.50
N LYS A 431 16.42 38.20 22.61
CA LYS A 431 15.84 39.50 22.26
C LYS A 431 16.67 40.16 21.16
N LEU A 432 16.04 40.53 20.05
CA LEU A 432 16.73 41.18 18.94
C LEU A 432 17.25 42.57 19.36
N ARG A 433 18.44 42.94 18.85
CA ARG A 433 19.06 44.25 19.05
C ARG A 433 18.65 45.29 18.00
N PHE A 434 17.81 44.90 17.04
CA PHE A 434 17.34 45.73 15.93
C PHE A 434 15.83 45.57 15.77
N LYS A 435 15.16 46.61 15.26
CA LYS A 435 13.74 46.55 14.94
C LYS A 435 13.52 45.60 13.76
N PRO A 436 12.75 44.51 13.91
CA PRO A 436 12.47 43.61 12.80
C PRO A 436 11.56 44.29 11.75
N ASN A 437 11.60 43.80 10.52
CA ASN A 437 10.72 44.28 9.44
C ASN A 437 9.23 43.94 9.66
N GLY A 438 8.89 43.25 10.77
CA GLY A 438 7.55 42.79 11.10
C GLY A 438 7.47 42.06 12.44
N GLU A 439 6.25 41.85 12.91
CA GLU A 439 5.95 41.14 14.17
C GLU A 439 5.99 39.59 14.03
N GLY A 440 6.33 39.09 12.85
CA GLY A 440 6.54 37.66 12.59
C GLY A 440 5.26 36.84 12.70
N HIS A 441 5.10 36.14 13.83
CA HIS A 441 3.94 35.33 14.18
C HIS A 441 3.26 35.79 15.47
N SER A 442 3.50 37.04 15.91
CA SER A 442 2.76 37.69 17.00
C SER A 442 1.25 37.44 16.87
N GLY A 443 0.59 37.05 17.96
CA GLY A 443 -0.84 36.72 18.00
C GLY A 443 -1.25 35.37 17.40
N ASP A 444 -0.37 34.64 16.70
CA ASP A 444 -0.74 33.34 16.10
C ASP A 444 -0.52 32.18 17.08
N PHE A 445 -1.63 31.67 17.63
CA PHE A 445 -1.63 30.56 18.59
C PHE A 445 -0.93 29.29 18.06
N TYR A 446 -1.04 28.95 16.77
CA TYR A 446 -0.38 27.76 16.23
C TYR A 446 1.13 27.95 16.13
N TYR A 447 1.59 29.08 15.57
CA TYR A 447 3.02 29.30 15.37
C TYR A 447 3.76 29.57 16.69
N LEU A 448 3.13 30.24 17.66
CA LEU A 448 3.72 30.53 18.97
C LEU A 448 3.59 29.39 19.99
N ALA A 449 2.65 28.45 19.81
CA ALA A 449 2.54 27.29 20.69
C ALA A 449 3.84 26.46 20.75
N HIS A 450 4.14 25.95 21.95
CA HIS A 450 5.18 24.95 22.17
C HIS A 450 4.88 23.69 21.34
N LYS A 451 5.86 23.20 20.58
CA LYS A 451 5.68 22.05 19.67
C LYS A 451 6.44 20.84 20.19
N GLU A 452 5.71 19.76 20.47
CA GLU A 452 6.28 18.55 21.02
C GLU A 452 7.05 17.72 19.99
N ASN A 453 8.05 16.98 20.46
CA ASN A 453 8.90 16.13 19.64
C ASN A 453 8.36 14.69 19.57
N HIS A 454 7.13 14.55 19.09
CA HIS A 454 6.50 13.24 18.85
C HIS A 454 5.80 13.20 17.48
N CYS A 455 5.45 12.00 17.02
CA CYS A 455 4.57 11.79 15.89
C CYS A 455 3.18 12.37 16.17
N VAL A 456 2.68 13.30 15.35
CA VAL A 456 1.32 13.86 15.52
C VAL A 456 0.23 12.82 15.34
N VAL A 457 0.54 11.68 14.68
CA VAL A 457 -0.42 10.61 14.43
C VAL A 457 -0.61 9.67 15.61
N CYS A 458 0.48 9.23 16.24
CA CYS A 458 0.46 8.15 17.23
C CYS A 458 1.22 8.44 18.53
N GLY A 459 1.70 9.66 18.74
CA GLY A 459 2.41 10.05 19.97
C GLY A 459 3.82 9.45 20.12
N SER A 460 4.25 8.59 19.19
CA SER A 460 5.59 7.99 19.24
C SER A 460 6.68 9.06 19.08
N THR A 461 7.56 9.15 20.07
CA THR A 461 8.81 9.94 20.04
C THR A 461 9.92 9.24 19.25
N TYR A 462 9.72 7.96 18.89
CA TYR A 462 10.74 7.12 18.28
C TYR A 462 10.87 7.35 16.76
N LYS A 463 12.10 7.64 16.30
CA LYS A 463 12.44 7.81 14.87
C LYS A 463 11.51 8.77 14.13
N ILE A 464 11.36 9.95 14.70
CA ILE A 464 10.56 11.04 14.14
C ILE A 464 11.29 11.81 13.05
N LEU A 465 10.53 12.24 12.05
CA LEU A 465 10.99 13.03 10.92
C LEU A 465 9.92 14.02 10.45
N ARG A 466 10.33 15.04 9.68
CA ARG A 466 9.44 16.06 9.13
C ARG A 466 8.74 15.54 7.87
N HIS A 467 7.42 15.49 7.90
CA HIS A 467 6.55 15.16 6.78
C HIS A 467 5.97 16.45 6.19
N SER A 468 6.01 16.59 4.86
CA SER A 468 5.34 17.69 4.17
C SER A 468 3.93 17.26 3.76
N VAL A 469 2.91 17.85 4.38
CA VAL A 469 1.48 17.61 4.10
C VAL A 469 1.15 17.90 2.64
N VAL A 470 1.70 18.99 2.10
CA VAL A 470 1.76 19.25 0.65
C VAL A 470 3.10 18.70 0.14
N PRO A 471 3.13 17.69 -0.75
CA PRO A 471 4.38 17.08 -1.17
C PRO A 471 5.32 18.07 -1.88
N HIS A 472 6.62 17.96 -1.60
CA HIS A 472 7.64 18.86 -2.17
C HIS A 472 7.62 18.88 -3.70
N CYS A 473 7.28 17.76 -4.35
CA CYS A 473 7.21 17.67 -5.81
C CYS A 473 6.17 18.60 -6.43
N TYR A 474 5.11 18.97 -5.71
CA TYR A 474 4.19 20.04 -6.09
C TYR A 474 4.66 21.40 -5.54
N ARG A 475 5.01 21.47 -4.24
CA ARG A 475 5.33 22.73 -3.54
C ARG A 475 6.46 23.53 -4.21
N GLN A 476 7.44 22.85 -4.82
CA GLN A 476 8.56 23.50 -5.52
C GLN A 476 8.14 24.45 -6.66
N TYR A 477 6.93 24.27 -7.23
CA TYR A 477 6.40 25.09 -8.33
C TYR A 477 5.52 26.27 -7.86
N LEU A 478 5.31 26.45 -6.55
CA LEU A 478 4.55 27.59 -6.01
C LEU A 478 5.37 28.90 -6.03
N PRO A 479 4.72 30.07 -5.93
CA PRO A 479 5.38 31.37 -5.72
C PRO A 479 6.27 31.39 -4.46
N GLU A 480 7.29 32.25 -4.43
CA GLU A 480 8.28 32.28 -3.34
C GLU A 480 7.68 32.79 -2.02
N GLU A 481 6.73 33.71 -2.15
CA GLU A 481 5.86 34.27 -1.11
C GLU A 481 5.13 33.13 -0.36
N ILE A 482 4.75 32.07 -1.08
CA ILE A 482 4.03 30.90 -0.54
C ILE A 482 5.00 29.80 -0.08
N LYS A 483 6.13 29.61 -0.77
CA LYS A 483 7.13 28.59 -0.40
C LYS A 483 7.85 28.93 0.91
N SER A 484 8.14 30.21 1.13
CA SER A 484 8.85 30.70 2.32
C SER A 484 8.10 30.43 3.64
N HIS A 485 6.76 30.41 3.62
CA HIS A 485 5.90 30.12 4.78
C HIS A 485 5.39 28.66 4.80
N SER A 486 6.32 27.70 4.95
CA SER A 486 6.02 26.26 4.91
C SER A 486 5.78 25.57 6.26
N SER A 487 5.97 26.26 7.39
CA SER A 487 5.89 25.67 8.74
C SER A 487 4.52 25.11 9.13
N HIS A 488 3.43 25.59 8.52
CA HIS A 488 2.09 25.03 8.73
C HIS A 488 1.94 23.62 8.15
N ASP A 489 2.49 23.40 6.97
CA ASP A 489 2.34 22.14 6.21
C ASP A 489 3.45 21.12 6.53
N VAL A 490 4.25 21.35 7.58
CA VAL A 490 5.38 20.49 7.97
C VAL A 490 5.19 19.96 9.39
N LEU A 491 4.73 18.72 9.47
CA LEU A 491 4.37 18.03 10.71
C LEU A 491 5.36 16.92 11.04
N LEU A 492 5.41 16.46 12.30
CA LEU A 492 6.27 15.35 12.71
C LEU A 492 5.55 14.01 12.62
N LEU A 493 6.15 13.04 11.95
CA LEU A 493 5.71 11.65 11.91
C LEU A 493 6.86 10.70 12.29
N CYS A 494 6.55 9.60 12.97
CA CYS A 494 7.48 8.48 13.04
C CYS A 494 7.62 7.80 11.67
N CYS A 495 8.71 7.05 11.43
CA CYS A 495 8.93 6.35 10.17
C CYS A 495 7.76 5.48 9.69
N ASP A 496 7.03 4.82 10.59
CA ASP A 496 5.93 3.92 10.22
C ASP A 496 4.65 4.68 9.79
N CYS A 497 4.31 5.77 10.49
CA CYS A 497 3.24 6.68 10.06
C CYS A 497 3.61 7.38 8.74
N HIS A 498 4.86 7.83 8.59
CA HIS A 498 5.33 8.43 7.34
C HIS A 498 5.25 7.46 6.16
N ALA A 499 5.71 6.22 6.33
CA ALA A 499 5.64 5.20 5.28
C ALA A 499 4.18 4.83 4.92
N THR A 500 3.26 4.89 5.88
CA THR A 500 1.81 4.74 5.64
C THR A 500 1.26 5.90 4.82
N MET A 501 1.63 7.15 5.15
CA MET A 501 1.18 8.34 4.40
C MET A 501 1.72 8.36 2.97
N GLU A 502 2.99 8.02 2.75
CA GLU A 502 3.59 7.93 1.41
C GLU A 502 2.87 6.93 0.50
N LYS A 503 2.46 5.76 1.03
CA LYS A 503 1.66 4.78 0.27
C LYS A 503 0.31 5.34 -0.15
N ARG A 504 -0.34 6.10 0.74
CA ARG A 504 -1.70 6.64 0.54
C ARG A 504 -1.74 7.90 -0.32
N SER A 505 -0.64 8.67 -0.33
CA SER A 505 -0.42 9.81 -1.23
C SER A 505 -0.66 9.48 -2.71
N HIS A 506 -0.50 8.21 -3.12
CA HIS A 506 -0.82 7.78 -4.48
C HIS A 506 -2.30 7.99 -4.87
N ILE A 507 -3.25 7.71 -3.98
CA ILE A 507 -4.69 7.94 -4.27
C ILE A 507 -4.96 9.43 -4.44
N MET A 508 -4.38 10.26 -3.58
CA MET A 508 -4.47 11.71 -3.71
C MET A 508 -3.90 12.21 -5.05
N ARG A 509 -2.80 11.63 -5.53
CA ARG A 509 -2.26 11.90 -6.88
C ARG A 509 -3.21 11.47 -7.99
N MET A 510 -3.91 10.33 -7.87
CA MET A 510 -4.96 9.92 -8.82
C MET A 510 -6.15 10.88 -8.84
N MET A 511 -6.59 11.35 -7.66
CA MET A 511 -7.67 12.35 -7.55
C MET A 511 -7.30 13.67 -8.21
N ILE A 512 -6.09 14.18 -7.92
CA ILE A 512 -5.54 15.39 -8.55
C ILE A 512 -5.41 15.21 -10.07
N ALA A 513 -4.89 14.08 -10.53
CA ALA A 513 -4.76 13.78 -11.95
C ALA A 513 -6.10 13.87 -12.69
N LYS A 514 -7.16 13.33 -12.11
CA LYS A 514 -8.53 13.47 -12.64
C LYS A 514 -9.04 14.92 -12.53
N GLN A 515 -8.96 15.53 -11.35
CA GLN A 515 -9.49 16.87 -11.08
C GLN A 515 -8.95 17.93 -12.04
N TYR A 516 -7.66 17.89 -12.34
CA TYR A 516 -7.00 18.84 -13.24
C TYR A 516 -6.89 18.32 -14.68
N GLY A 517 -7.39 17.13 -15.01
CA GLY A 517 -7.26 16.54 -16.35
C GLY A 517 -5.81 16.42 -16.79
N VAL A 518 -4.96 15.83 -15.96
CA VAL A 518 -3.53 15.59 -16.19
C VAL A 518 -3.21 14.12 -15.87
N PRO A 519 -2.97 13.25 -16.85
CA PRO A 519 -2.63 11.86 -16.60
C PRO A 519 -1.42 11.68 -15.66
N LEU A 520 -1.42 10.59 -14.88
CA LEU A 520 -0.27 10.19 -14.06
C LEU A 520 0.85 9.56 -14.89
N GLU A 521 0.49 8.94 -16.00
CA GLU A 521 1.44 8.44 -16.98
C GLU A 521 2.09 9.60 -17.73
N ASN A 522 3.27 9.32 -18.30
CA ASN A 522 4.02 10.31 -19.04
C ASN A 522 4.40 9.72 -20.38
N ASP A 523 4.05 10.42 -21.45
CA ASP A 523 4.33 10.07 -22.84
C ASP A 523 5.84 9.89 -23.07
N HIS A 524 6.64 10.57 -22.25
CA HIS A 524 8.08 10.60 -22.29
C HIS A 524 8.71 9.94 -21.06
N LYS A 525 9.76 9.15 -21.28
CA LYS A 525 10.62 8.65 -20.20
C LYS A 525 11.52 9.77 -19.69
N VAL A 526 11.74 9.83 -18.38
CA VAL A 526 12.64 10.80 -17.69
C VAL A 526 14.03 10.87 -18.30
N TYR A 527 14.53 9.71 -18.77
CA TYR A 527 15.82 9.58 -19.43
C TYR A 527 15.66 8.89 -20.77
N ILE A 528 16.27 9.46 -21.80
CA ILE A 528 16.54 8.76 -23.06
C ILE A 528 17.87 8.04 -22.90
N THR A 529 17.98 6.84 -23.47
CA THR A 529 19.22 6.08 -23.50
C THR A 529 19.74 6.05 -24.93
N ASN A 530 20.93 6.59 -25.15
CA ASN A 530 21.62 6.49 -26.45
C ASN A 530 22.04 5.01 -26.64
N SER A 531 21.21 4.26 -27.37
CA SER A 531 21.41 2.81 -27.58
C SER A 531 22.74 2.50 -28.30
N PRO A 532 23.11 3.19 -29.40
CA PRO A 532 24.45 3.07 -29.98
C PRO A 532 25.59 3.24 -28.96
N LEU A 533 25.55 4.29 -28.14
CA LEU A 533 26.54 4.52 -27.09
C LEU A 533 26.57 3.39 -26.07
N VAL A 534 25.43 2.87 -25.59
CA VAL A 534 25.41 1.72 -24.65
C VAL A 534 26.18 0.52 -25.22
N LYS A 535 26.08 0.26 -26.52
CA LYS A 535 26.78 -0.86 -27.13
C LYS A 535 28.28 -0.56 -27.27
N ALA A 536 28.64 0.60 -27.83
CA ALA A 536 30.02 1.05 -27.94
C ALA A 536 30.75 1.10 -26.58
N SER A 537 30.13 1.64 -25.51
CA SER A 537 30.67 1.62 -24.14
C SER A 537 30.90 0.21 -23.60
N LYS A 538 30.03 -0.75 -23.92
CA LYS A 538 30.19 -2.16 -23.49
C LYS A 538 31.32 -2.84 -24.26
N ALA A 539 31.37 -2.66 -25.57
CA ALA A 539 32.46 -3.14 -26.41
C ALA A 539 33.81 -2.57 -25.94
N ALA A 540 33.87 -1.26 -25.68
CA ALA A 540 35.06 -0.57 -25.19
C ALA A 540 35.52 -1.09 -23.83
N LEU A 541 34.59 -1.34 -22.90
CA LEU A 541 34.91 -1.93 -21.59
C LEU A 541 35.50 -3.34 -21.70
N VAL A 542 35.07 -4.14 -22.67
CA VAL A 542 35.60 -5.49 -22.93
C VAL A 542 37.00 -5.40 -23.55
N LEU A 543 37.17 -4.59 -24.60
CA LEU A 543 38.47 -4.41 -25.25
C LEU A 543 39.51 -3.77 -24.31
N LYS A 544 39.12 -2.82 -23.46
CA LYS A 544 40.00 -2.27 -22.43
C LYS A 544 40.50 -3.34 -21.44
N LYS A 545 39.62 -4.24 -20.98
CA LYS A 545 40.03 -5.35 -20.10
C LYS A 545 40.95 -6.35 -20.79
N GLN A 546 40.76 -6.58 -22.09
CA GLN A 546 41.65 -7.40 -22.92
C GLN A 546 43.05 -6.77 -22.99
N ILE A 547 43.14 -5.46 -23.26
CA ILE A 547 44.39 -4.70 -23.32
C ILE A 547 45.10 -4.67 -21.95
N GLU A 548 44.34 -4.50 -20.86
CA GLU A 548 44.87 -4.51 -19.49
C GLU A 548 45.24 -5.92 -18.96
N GLY A 549 44.98 -6.99 -19.71
CA GLY A 549 45.21 -8.39 -19.28
C GLY A 549 44.30 -8.89 -18.15
N LYS A 550 43.22 -8.17 -17.83
CA LYS A 550 42.32 -8.44 -16.67
C LYS A 550 41.12 -9.32 -17.02
N ASN A 551 41.35 -10.36 -17.80
CA ASN A 551 40.28 -11.25 -18.24
C ASN A 551 39.79 -12.20 -17.14
N GLY A 552 38.47 -12.32 -17.00
CA GLY A 552 37.86 -13.46 -16.33
C GLY A 552 38.08 -14.73 -17.14
N LYS A 553 37.98 -15.91 -16.50
CA LYS A 553 38.28 -17.22 -17.11
C LYS A 553 37.54 -17.46 -18.44
N GLY A 554 38.26 -17.31 -19.57
CA GLY A 554 37.78 -17.59 -20.92
C GLY A 554 38.39 -16.65 -21.96
N GLN A 555 38.86 -17.19 -23.08
CA GLN A 555 39.34 -16.40 -24.21
C GLN A 555 38.16 -16.05 -25.13
N ILE A 556 37.99 -14.75 -25.44
CA ILE A 556 36.92 -14.29 -26.33
C ILE A 556 37.30 -14.64 -27.77
N PRO A 557 36.40 -15.24 -28.58
CA PRO A 557 36.68 -15.54 -29.99
C PRO A 557 36.98 -14.30 -30.82
N ASP A 558 37.96 -14.39 -31.72
CA ASP A 558 38.43 -13.25 -32.53
C ASP A 558 37.32 -12.63 -33.39
N SER A 559 36.39 -13.43 -33.91
CA SER A 559 35.22 -12.93 -34.65
C SER A 559 34.37 -11.96 -33.82
N LYS A 560 34.21 -12.22 -32.52
CA LYS A 560 33.47 -11.35 -31.61
C LYS A 560 34.27 -10.11 -31.22
N LEU A 561 35.60 -10.21 -31.14
CA LEU A 561 36.48 -9.05 -30.95
C LEU A 561 36.42 -8.09 -32.16
N GLN A 562 36.39 -8.62 -33.40
CA GLN A 562 36.24 -7.79 -34.60
C GLN A 562 34.87 -7.11 -34.68
N GLU A 563 33.79 -7.80 -34.30
CA GLU A 563 32.45 -7.19 -34.19
C GLU A 563 32.43 -6.03 -33.18
N MET A 564 33.03 -6.22 -31.99
CA MET A 564 33.15 -5.17 -30.97
C MET A 564 33.99 -3.98 -31.43
N LYS A 565 35.10 -4.22 -32.16
CA LYS A 565 35.91 -3.16 -32.75
C LYS A 565 35.11 -2.35 -33.76
N LYS A 566 34.42 -3.03 -34.69
CA LYS A 566 33.58 -2.37 -35.69
C LYS A 566 32.49 -1.50 -35.03
N GLU A 567 31.80 -2.02 -34.02
CA GLU A 567 30.75 -1.28 -33.30
C GLU A 567 31.25 0.01 -32.61
N ILE A 568 32.52 0.04 -32.19
CA ILE A 568 33.17 1.25 -31.66
C ILE A 568 33.52 2.24 -32.78
N LEU A 569 34.11 1.76 -33.88
CA LEU A 569 34.50 2.59 -35.02
C LEU A 569 33.27 3.22 -35.70
N ASP A 570 32.23 2.43 -35.93
CA ASP A 570 30.93 2.87 -36.45
C ASP A 570 30.29 3.95 -35.56
N TYR A 571 30.43 3.86 -34.22
CA TYR A 571 29.89 4.86 -33.29
C TYR A 571 30.74 6.14 -33.22
N LEU A 572 32.07 6.01 -33.24
CA LEU A 572 32.99 7.15 -33.20
C LEU A 572 33.10 7.87 -34.55
N ASN A 573 32.66 7.23 -35.64
CA ASN A 573 32.87 7.65 -37.02
C ASN A 573 34.37 7.89 -37.31
N LYS A 574 35.21 6.91 -36.94
CA LYS A 574 36.66 6.91 -37.14
C LYS A 574 37.11 5.60 -37.81
N GLU A 575 38.25 5.63 -38.50
CA GLU A 575 38.90 4.44 -39.04
C GLU A 575 39.68 3.64 -37.97
N GLU A 576 40.21 4.34 -36.96
CA GLU A 576 40.89 3.75 -35.79
C GLU A 576 40.42 4.41 -34.48
N TYR A 577 40.55 3.69 -33.35
CA TYR A 577 40.24 4.19 -32.01
C TYR A 577 41.51 4.20 -31.14
N THR A 578 41.63 5.18 -30.24
CA THR A 578 42.72 5.23 -29.24
C THR A 578 42.31 4.65 -27.89
N THR A 579 43.26 4.50 -26.96
CA THR A 579 42.97 4.17 -25.55
C THR A 579 42.08 5.21 -24.88
N GLU A 580 42.26 6.48 -25.22
CA GLU A 580 41.49 7.62 -24.71
C GLU A 580 40.06 7.60 -25.26
N ASP A 581 39.85 7.15 -26.50
CA ASP A 581 38.49 6.93 -27.04
C ASP A 581 37.75 5.83 -26.26
N LEU A 582 38.42 4.72 -25.93
CA LEU A 582 37.82 3.66 -25.10
C LEU A 582 37.44 4.19 -23.71
N ASP A 583 38.33 4.98 -23.09
CA ASP A 583 38.11 5.58 -21.77
C ASP A 583 36.97 6.60 -21.78
N SER A 584 36.90 7.41 -22.84
CA SER A 584 35.79 8.34 -23.10
C SER A 584 34.46 7.58 -23.24
N LEU A 585 34.41 6.51 -24.05
CA LEU A 585 33.20 5.69 -24.23
C LEU A 585 32.76 5.00 -22.94
N VAL A 586 33.70 4.48 -22.13
CA VAL A 586 33.39 3.81 -20.85
C VAL A 586 32.94 4.79 -19.76
N SER A 587 33.48 6.02 -19.74
CA SER A 587 33.13 7.05 -18.75
C SER A 587 31.89 7.86 -19.13
N THR A 588 31.54 7.98 -20.41
CA THR A 588 30.35 8.70 -20.86
C THR A 588 29.07 8.01 -20.38
N ASN A 589 28.22 8.74 -19.67
CA ASN A 589 26.91 8.24 -19.25
C ASN A 589 25.94 8.14 -20.45
N PRO A 590 25.47 6.93 -20.85
CA PRO A 590 24.56 6.78 -21.99
C PRO A 590 23.12 7.22 -21.73
N LYS A 591 22.78 7.59 -20.48
CA LYS A 591 21.47 8.10 -20.09
C LYS A 591 21.49 9.62 -20.00
N GLN A 592 20.88 10.27 -20.98
CA GLN A 592 20.64 11.70 -20.97
C GLN A 592 19.25 11.99 -20.43
N ARG A 593 19.08 13.13 -19.75
CA ARG A 593 17.76 13.61 -19.34
C ARG A 593 16.96 13.93 -20.61
N ASN A 594 15.68 13.59 -20.60
CA ASN A 594 14.81 13.93 -21.72
C ASN A 594 14.22 15.33 -21.50
N ASP A 595 14.48 16.26 -22.42
CA ASP A 595 13.97 17.63 -22.32
C ASP A 595 12.46 17.73 -22.62
N GLN A 596 11.89 16.73 -23.33
CA GLN A 596 10.45 16.59 -23.52
C GLN A 596 9.73 16.04 -22.27
N TYR A 597 10.46 15.54 -21.26
CA TYR A 597 9.86 15.04 -20.03
C TYR A 597 9.43 16.17 -19.10
N VAL A 598 8.12 16.46 -19.11
CA VAL A 598 7.47 17.36 -18.15
C VAL A 598 6.82 16.52 -17.04
N PRO A 599 7.26 16.63 -15.76
CA PRO A 599 6.65 15.90 -14.65
C PRO A 599 5.15 16.18 -14.53
N HIS A 600 4.39 15.15 -14.13
CA HIS A 600 2.96 15.26 -13.84
C HIS A 600 2.67 16.43 -12.88
N GLU A 601 3.49 16.55 -11.83
CA GLU A 601 3.36 17.59 -10.82
C GLU A 601 3.52 19.00 -11.39
N LYS A 602 4.37 19.19 -12.41
CA LYS A 602 4.52 20.49 -13.07
C LYS A 602 3.27 20.82 -13.88
N LYS A 603 2.77 19.88 -14.69
CA LYS A 603 1.53 20.03 -15.49
C LYS A 603 0.31 20.35 -14.60
N VAL A 604 0.22 19.73 -13.42
CA VAL A 604 -0.82 20.05 -12.42
C VAL A 604 -0.63 21.45 -11.87
N MET A 605 0.59 21.80 -11.43
CA MET A 605 0.82 23.10 -10.81
C MET A 605 0.64 24.26 -11.79
N GLU A 606 0.93 24.08 -13.08
CA GLU A 606 0.59 25.05 -14.13
C GLU A 606 -0.92 25.38 -14.09
N LYS A 607 -1.80 24.37 -14.11
CA LYS A 607 -3.26 24.56 -13.99
C LYS A 607 -3.71 25.10 -12.63
N VAL A 608 -3.03 24.77 -11.54
CA VAL A 608 -3.33 25.34 -10.20
C VAL A 608 -3.02 26.83 -10.15
N LEU A 609 -1.94 27.27 -10.82
CA LEU A 609 -1.53 28.67 -10.88
C LEU A 609 -2.45 29.51 -11.80
N GLU A 610 -2.96 28.92 -12.89
CA GLU A 610 -3.97 29.53 -13.76
C GLU A 610 -5.26 29.91 -13.00
N LEU A 611 -5.59 29.18 -11.93
CA LEU A 611 -6.73 29.45 -11.04
C LEU A 611 -6.43 30.51 -9.94
N GLY A 612 -5.25 31.12 -9.97
CA GLY A 612 -4.83 32.19 -9.05
C GLY A 612 -4.73 31.76 -7.58
N GLU A 613 -4.75 32.75 -6.67
CA GLU A 613 -4.60 32.53 -5.23
C GLU A 613 -5.63 31.55 -4.66
N LYS A 614 -6.89 31.62 -5.14
CA LYS A 614 -7.95 30.68 -4.75
C LYS A 614 -7.61 29.25 -5.18
N GLY A 615 -7.13 29.04 -6.40
CA GLY A 615 -6.70 27.72 -6.88
C GLY A 615 -5.58 27.12 -6.03
N ILE A 616 -4.60 27.94 -5.65
CA ILE A 616 -3.51 27.53 -4.74
C ILE A 616 -4.06 27.18 -3.35
N PHE A 617 -4.98 28.00 -2.82
CA PHE A 617 -5.65 27.73 -1.55
C PHE A 617 -6.41 26.41 -1.57
N ASP A 618 -7.30 26.21 -2.55
CA ASP A 618 -8.09 24.99 -2.69
C ASP A 618 -7.19 23.75 -2.86
N PHE A 619 -6.09 23.84 -3.63
CA PHE A 619 -5.12 22.76 -3.80
C PHE A 619 -4.46 22.35 -2.47
N VAL A 620 -3.91 23.32 -1.73
CA VAL A 620 -3.24 23.07 -0.44
C VAL A 620 -4.25 22.61 0.63
N ARG A 621 -5.43 23.22 0.67
CA ARG A 621 -6.54 22.81 1.54
C ARG A 621 -6.94 21.36 1.28
N THR A 622 -6.99 20.93 0.03
CA THR A 622 -7.30 19.53 -0.33
C THR A 622 -6.24 18.57 0.21
N TRP A 623 -4.95 18.92 0.12
CA TRP A 623 -3.87 18.13 0.74
C TRP A 623 -3.97 18.07 2.27
N ARG A 624 -4.29 19.18 2.92
CA ARG A 624 -4.50 19.25 4.37
C ARG A 624 -5.70 18.42 4.84
N LYS A 625 -6.84 18.54 4.16
CA LYS A 625 -8.03 17.72 4.41
C LYS A 625 -7.73 16.23 4.21
N ASN A 626 -7.06 15.88 3.11
CA ASN A 626 -6.59 14.52 2.86
C ASN A 626 -5.67 14.02 3.99
N PHE A 627 -4.75 14.84 4.53
CA PHE A 627 -3.92 14.45 5.68
C PHE A 627 -4.76 14.15 6.92
N ILE A 628 -5.75 14.98 7.28
CA ILE A 628 -6.63 14.70 8.43
C ILE A 628 -7.42 13.41 8.23
N GLU A 629 -8.12 13.26 7.09
CA GLU A 629 -8.90 12.06 6.78
C GLU A 629 -8.04 10.77 6.77
N THR A 630 -6.82 10.88 6.26
CA THR A 630 -5.97 9.72 5.96
C THR A 630 -5.04 9.34 7.11
N ALA A 631 -4.58 10.33 7.89
CA ALA A 631 -3.65 10.14 9.00
C ALA A 631 -4.36 10.02 10.36
N GLN A 632 -5.53 10.67 10.50
CA GLN A 632 -6.34 10.79 11.73
C GLN A 632 -5.48 11.10 12.97
N PRO A 633 -4.85 12.28 13.04
CA PRO A 633 -3.79 12.51 14.00
C PRO A 633 -4.29 12.71 15.44
N LYS A 634 -3.89 11.82 16.36
CA LYS A 634 -4.32 11.87 17.78
C LYS A 634 -3.62 12.97 18.61
N HIS A 635 -2.52 13.53 18.11
CA HIS A 635 -1.68 14.52 18.80
C HIS A 635 -1.33 15.68 17.87
N LEU A 636 -2.28 16.13 17.04
CA LEU A 636 -2.13 17.36 16.28
C LEU A 636 -2.34 18.57 17.21
N ASN A 637 -1.65 19.68 16.96
CA ASN A 637 -1.90 20.91 17.69
C ASN A 637 -3.33 21.41 17.41
N PRO A 638 -4.16 21.74 18.42
CA PRO A 638 -5.55 22.17 18.21
C PRO A 638 -5.74 23.42 17.33
N HIS A 639 -4.71 24.27 17.22
CA HIS A 639 -4.74 25.47 16.38
C HIS A 639 -4.25 25.20 14.94
N TRP A 640 -3.85 23.98 14.60
CA TRP A 640 -3.58 23.61 13.23
C TRP A 640 -4.92 23.49 12.48
N SER A 641 -5.08 24.25 11.40
CA SER A 641 -6.31 24.27 10.59
C SER A 641 -6.05 23.87 9.14
N ILE A 642 -7.01 23.15 8.54
CA ILE A 642 -7.02 22.92 7.09
C ILE A 642 -7.21 24.23 6.31
N ASP A 643 -7.95 25.17 6.89
CA ASP A 643 -8.38 26.45 6.31
C ASP A 643 -7.39 27.60 6.56
N LYS A 644 -6.23 27.32 7.18
CA LYS A 644 -5.22 28.36 7.45
C LYS A 644 -4.79 29.05 6.15
N GLU A 645 -4.95 30.37 6.09
CA GLU A 645 -4.55 31.15 4.93
C GLU A 645 -3.05 30.96 4.62
N ILE A 646 -2.74 30.93 3.32
CA ILE A 646 -1.41 30.61 2.79
C ILE A 646 -0.58 31.87 2.62
N LEU A 647 -1.25 32.96 2.27
CA LEU A 647 -0.76 34.30 2.39
C LEU A 647 -1.13 34.77 3.81
N ASN A 648 -0.15 35.15 4.62
CA ASN A 648 -0.45 36.05 5.72
C ASN A 648 -0.82 37.42 5.10
N ASP A 649 -1.57 38.25 5.83
CA ASP A 649 -1.82 39.68 5.56
C ASP A 649 -0.53 40.55 5.57
N TYR A 650 0.63 39.92 5.47
CA TYR A 650 1.94 40.53 5.35
C TYR A 650 2.12 41.14 3.94
N LYS A 651 1.40 42.23 3.66
CA LYS A 651 1.71 43.11 2.52
C LYS A 651 3.05 43.79 2.78
N PRO A 652 4.14 43.46 2.06
CA PRO A 652 5.28 44.35 2.02
C PRO A 652 4.83 45.62 1.29
N LYS A 653 5.25 46.79 1.76
CA LYS A 653 5.14 48.00 0.95
C LYS A 653 5.91 47.78 -0.35
N ASP A 654 5.34 48.27 -1.47
CA ASP A 654 5.89 48.28 -2.85
C ASP A 654 5.25 47.32 -3.89
N GLN A 655 4.00 46.89 -3.68
CA GLN A 655 3.09 46.49 -4.78
C GLN A 655 1.83 47.36 -4.86
N LYS A 656 2.03 48.68 -4.93
CA LYS A 656 1.31 49.48 -5.94
C LYS A 656 2.25 49.57 -7.16
N VAL A 657 1.69 49.50 -8.37
CA VAL A 657 2.42 49.45 -9.66
C VAL A 657 3.09 48.09 -9.98
N LYS A 658 2.24 47.09 -10.23
CA LYS A 658 2.27 46.34 -11.50
C LYS A 658 0.93 45.66 -11.74
N GLN A 659 -0.01 46.41 -12.32
CA GLN A 659 -1.16 45.79 -12.98
C GLN A 659 -0.65 44.84 -14.06
N ILE A 660 -1.21 43.62 -14.05
CA ILE A 660 -1.55 42.78 -15.20
C ILE A 660 -1.05 43.34 -16.54
N LYS A 661 0.18 42.96 -16.92
CA LYS A 661 0.71 43.04 -18.28
C LYS A 661 1.72 41.90 -18.51
N LEU A 662 1.19 40.68 -18.50
CA LEU A 662 1.32 39.67 -19.56
C LEU A 662 0.47 38.45 -19.16
#